data_AF-A0AA85BGY0-F1
#
_entry.id   AF-A0AA85BGY0-F1
#
_cell.length_a   1.000
_cell.length_b   1.000
_cell.length_c   1.000
_cell.angle_alpha   90.00
_cell.angle_beta   90.00
_cell.angle_gamma   90.00
#
_symmetry.space_group_name_H-M   'P 1'
#
loop_
_entity.id
_entity.type
_entity.pdbx_description
1 polymer ?
#
loop_
_entity_poly.entity_id
_entity_poly.type
_entity_poly.pdbx_seq_one_letter_code
_entity_poly.pdbx_strand_id
1 'polypeptide(L)'
;MSDERSMKKAEKHKLSDPLDDVAWKIMRKMGYEHGQGLGVNAHGVVEPVALSKQKGRSGLGSVRTTSSSDKKIESFSGELYQSSNPNLVWHEGCDDDYTTADGDRTWSWSMEGGPSINSLLELNSLIISPDEPEALGPPIEELDNEDKFCSIHLVQEVLNYKNQLDYLSKLNVTKSHERCNPYELIKKGIFMNRAAMKMANIDSIFNGMFTTAAPKDDVLYFADICAGPGGFSEYTLWRRCNAPYHIHSSSESKRLNNTLSPNHHSNINDKLLDDTTESVNHNSPTNNTSTTSEKQQPLLSAKGFGLTLTGHCDFRENDFLAGPKEAFMAHYGPGRDGDVTKWSNLASFASFIGRSTNNAGVHILMADGGFDVSSQYNLQEVMSKQLYLCQCLCALINLRPGGHFLTKLFDTFTEFTIGIIYLMGYLFEEIFIIKPVTSRPANSERYLVCKNLRSSLNTMAGCVPAPKSSSSMTSHSDSTDQKSSFRQKTRKFPGQQQQTTTTNGIVVDDVEASKKFGILTDMKQSGSLGLVINHFLQVNEKLNQIKTNQSVSSSSSINPKLDVLRICHTEIIEQDEKFMQFIQGMNEDFAKHQCIALSKLLAFSQDHSLTEKRQDELYRTCLEKWKNGLRKHGLFIYDVVCIYGRDCRKLPYRKRMELAEQMTNVINFPDMTSSNVRVPPFLKLSEIVDYVKKLPLLPCKDSPTLVPMHCLSDGFTFQPHSLLLVQHMTDNWTEEISRSTGKVYYFNRVKSESTFDLPESEHLSFTDTLYTKLPWITEQKYYPSVTTLVQYLEKMSDPYS
;
A
#
# COMPACT_ATOMS: atom_id res chain seq x y z
N MET A 1 -29.11 -36.15 55.02
CA MET A 1 -28.44 -36.56 56.27
C MET A 1 -27.11 -37.16 55.84
N SER A 2 -26.12 -36.31 55.59
CA SER A 2 -25.15 -35.80 56.57
C SER A 2 -23.99 -36.79 56.69
N ASP A 3 -22.84 -36.52 56.06
CA ASP A 3 -21.73 -35.90 56.79
C ASP A 3 -20.46 -35.70 55.94
N GLU A 4 -19.64 -34.82 56.49
CA GLU A 4 -18.57 -34.02 55.91
C GLU A 4 -17.21 -34.73 55.69
N ARG A 5 -16.41 -34.10 54.81
CA ARG A 5 -14.95 -33.81 54.90
C ARG A 5 -13.96 -34.94 55.28
N SER A 6 -13.05 -35.21 54.33
CA SER A 6 -11.62 -34.81 54.35
C SER A 6 -10.60 -35.91 53.93
N MET A 7 -9.76 -35.51 52.96
CA MET A 7 -8.30 -35.77 52.85
C MET A 7 -7.74 -37.21 52.86
N LYS A 8 -7.24 -37.71 51.71
CA LYS A 8 -5.81 -37.65 51.28
C LYS A 8 -5.47 -38.61 50.12
N LYS A 9 -4.65 -38.06 49.21
CA LYS A 9 -3.61 -38.66 48.34
C LYS A 9 -3.97 -39.46 47.08
N ALA A 10 -3.48 -38.86 45.99
CA ALA A 10 -2.67 -39.43 44.92
C ALA A 10 -3.38 -40.24 43.84
N GLU A 11 -3.47 -39.67 42.63
CA GLU A 11 -3.44 -40.48 41.41
C GLU A 11 -2.88 -39.70 40.20
N LYS A 12 -2.01 -40.39 39.48
CA LYS A 12 -1.31 -39.95 38.26
C LYS A 12 -2.32 -39.79 37.13
N HIS A 13 -2.41 -38.61 36.51
CA HIS A 13 -3.10 -38.50 35.22
C HIS A 13 -2.24 -39.09 34.10
N LYS A 14 -2.74 -40.19 33.52
CA LYS A 14 -2.26 -40.81 32.29
C LYS A 14 -2.60 -39.93 31.08
N LEU A 15 -1.65 -39.83 30.16
CA LEU A 15 -1.79 -39.22 28.84
C LEU A 15 -2.55 -40.20 27.92
N SER A 16 -3.88 -40.22 27.97
CA SER A 16 -4.70 -40.94 26.99
C SER A 16 -6.15 -40.44 27.01
N ASP A 17 -6.41 -39.32 26.34
CA ASP A 17 -7.74 -39.06 25.79
C ASP A 17 -7.69 -39.36 24.28
N PRO A 18 -8.67 -40.08 23.71
CA PRO A 18 -8.63 -40.52 22.32
C PRO A 18 -8.90 -39.34 21.37
N LEU A 19 -7.91 -39.07 20.51
CA LEU A 19 -8.06 -38.28 19.29
C LEU A 19 -9.20 -38.84 18.44
N ASP A 20 -10.02 -37.93 17.92
CA ASP A 20 -11.30 -38.15 17.23
C ASP A 20 -11.24 -39.25 16.13
N ASP A 21 -12.13 -40.23 16.21
CA ASP A 21 -12.18 -41.45 15.36
C ASP A 21 -12.45 -41.14 13.87
N VAL A 22 -13.00 -39.95 13.60
CA VAL A 22 -13.22 -39.42 12.24
C VAL A 22 -11.91 -39.09 11.53
N ALA A 23 -10.93 -38.52 12.25
CA ALA A 23 -9.65 -38.12 11.69
C ALA A 23 -8.86 -39.34 11.19
N TRP A 24 -8.86 -40.42 11.97
CA TRP A 24 -8.19 -41.67 11.61
C TRP A 24 -8.84 -42.37 10.40
N LYS A 25 -10.17 -42.26 10.24
CA LYS A 25 -10.88 -42.78 9.06
C LYS A 25 -10.51 -42.02 7.78
N ILE A 26 -10.35 -40.70 7.85
CA ILE A 26 -9.93 -39.88 6.71
C ILE A 26 -8.50 -40.21 6.31
N MET A 27 -7.58 -40.32 7.29
CA MET A 27 -6.18 -40.64 7.03
C MET A 27 -6.01 -42.02 6.36
N ARG A 28 -6.73 -43.05 6.82
CA ARG A 28 -6.73 -44.38 6.18
C ARG A 28 -7.25 -44.34 4.74
N LYS A 29 -8.27 -43.53 4.45
CA LYS A 29 -8.77 -43.33 3.07
C LYS A 29 -7.73 -42.66 2.14
N MET A 30 -6.78 -41.92 2.70
CA MET A 30 -5.69 -41.27 1.96
C MET A 30 -4.41 -42.13 1.90
N GLY A 31 -4.47 -43.42 2.29
CA GLY A 31 -3.35 -44.35 2.21
C GLY A 31 -2.41 -44.33 3.40
N TYR A 32 -2.84 -43.81 4.56
CA TYR A 32 -2.05 -43.87 5.79
C TYR A 32 -1.95 -45.30 6.33
N GLU A 33 -0.73 -45.78 6.54
CA GLU A 33 -0.40 -46.98 7.32
C GLU A 33 0.29 -46.60 8.63
N HIS A 34 0.00 -47.33 9.71
CA HIS A 34 0.53 -47.01 11.04
C HIS A 34 2.06 -47.16 11.06
N GLY A 35 2.78 -46.07 11.32
CA GLY A 35 4.25 -46.03 11.31
C GLY A 35 4.89 -45.63 9.97
N GLN A 36 4.12 -45.17 8.98
CA GLN A 36 4.65 -44.60 7.74
C GLN A 36 4.16 -43.18 7.48
N GLY A 37 4.99 -42.38 6.79
CA GLY A 37 4.68 -41.01 6.40
C GLY A 37 3.61 -40.93 5.30
N LEU A 38 2.75 -39.93 5.33
CA LEU A 38 1.73 -39.74 4.29
C LEU A 38 2.36 -39.25 2.95
N GLY A 39 2.06 -39.93 1.84
CA GLY A 39 2.50 -39.57 0.48
C GLY A 39 2.89 -40.79 -0.37
N VAL A 40 2.93 -40.65 -1.70
CA VAL A 40 3.16 -41.77 -2.66
C VAL A 40 4.47 -42.56 -2.38
N ASN A 41 5.43 -41.95 -1.70
CA ASN A 41 6.75 -42.51 -1.37
C ASN A 41 7.04 -42.53 0.15
N ALA A 42 6.02 -42.50 1.01
CA ALA A 42 6.15 -42.52 2.47
C ALA A 42 6.97 -41.38 3.11
N HIS A 43 7.14 -40.24 2.43
CA HIS A 43 7.97 -39.10 2.89
C HIS A 43 7.35 -38.21 3.98
N GLY A 44 6.11 -38.48 4.42
CA GLY A 44 5.47 -37.71 5.48
C GLY A 44 6.11 -37.93 6.86
N VAL A 45 5.87 -37.00 7.78
CA VAL A 45 6.36 -37.11 9.17
C VAL A 45 5.66 -38.27 9.88
N VAL A 46 6.43 -39.22 10.42
CA VAL A 46 5.93 -40.47 11.00
C VAL A 46 5.43 -40.30 12.44
N GLU A 47 6.00 -39.34 13.18
CA GLU A 47 5.59 -39.02 14.55
C GLU A 47 4.79 -37.71 14.60
N PRO A 48 3.73 -37.63 15.42
CA PRO A 48 3.04 -36.36 15.66
C PRO A 48 4.06 -35.31 16.11
N VAL A 49 4.08 -34.15 15.45
CA VAL A 49 4.85 -32.99 15.92
C VAL A 49 4.44 -32.75 17.37
N ALA A 50 5.34 -33.03 18.31
CA ALA A 50 5.06 -32.87 19.71
C ALA A 50 4.63 -31.41 19.93
N LEU A 51 3.43 -31.20 20.49
CA LEU A 51 2.99 -29.88 20.90
C LEU A 51 4.09 -29.32 21.82
N SER A 52 4.72 -28.23 21.38
CA SER A 52 5.70 -27.53 22.19
C SER A 52 5.05 -27.20 23.54
N LYS A 53 5.55 -27.83 24.61
CA LYS A 53 5.16 -27.52 25.99
C LYS A 53 5.84 -26.25 26.50
N GLN A 54 6.63 -25.59 25.65
CA GLN A 54 7.37 -24.38 25.98
C GLN A 54 6.42 -23.17 25.84
N LYS A 55 5.88 -22.71 26.98
CA LYS A 55 5.30 -21.36 27.09
C LYS A 55 6.42 -20.41 27.52
N GLY A 56 6.85 -19.53 26.60
CA GLY A 56 7.82 -18.46 26.86
C GLY A 56 8.76 -18.18 25.68
N ARG A 57 9.32 -16.97 25.59
CA ARG A 57 10.33 -16.51 24.60
C ARG A 57 11.76 -16.96 24.97
N SER A 58 11.94 -18.22 25.37
CA SER A 58 13.28 -18.82 25.51
C SER A 58 13.47 -19.84 24.38
N GLY A 59 14.58 -19.76 23.65
CA GLY A 59 14.82 -20.55 22.45
C GLY A 59 14.69 -22.07 22.62
N LEU A 60 14.38 -22.75 21.51
CA LEU A 60 14.52 -24.21 21.41
C LEU A 60 16.01 -24.55 21.46
N GLY A 61 16.46 -25.24 22.52
CA GLY A 61 17.83 -25.78 22.60
C GLY A 61 18.63 -25.42 23.86
N SER A 62 18.13 -24.58 24.78
CA SER A 62 18.81 -24.38 26.07
C SER A 62 18.59 -25.58 26.99
N VAL A 63 19.41 -26.62 26.83
CA VAL A 63 19.68 -27.55 27.92
C VAL A 63 20.60 -26.78 28.88
N ARG A 64 20.05 -26.31 30.00
CA ARG A 64 20.82 -25.71 31.10
C ARG A 64 21.90 -26.71 31.54
N THR A 65 23.13 -26.54 31.08
CA THR A 65 24.29 -27.18 31.69
C THR A 65 24.45 -26.58 33.08
N THR A 66 24.26 -27.43 34.07
CA THR A 66 24.36 -27.13 35.49
C THR A 66 25.79 -26.70 35.86
N SER A 67 26.06 -25.39 35.86
CA SER A 67 27.09 -24.81 36.71
C SER A 67 26.98 -23.28 36.75
N SER A 68 26.98 -22.77 37.99
CA SER A 68 27.11 -21.38 38.47
C SER A 68 25.91 -20.42 38.36
N SER A 69 25.26 -20.25 39.52
CA SER A 69 24.32 -19.22 39.98
C SER A 69 22.86 -19.33 39.51
N ASP A 70 22.12 -20.17 40.25
CA ASP A 70 20.66 -20.17 40.33
C ASP A 70 20.12 -18.79 40.76
N LYS A 71 19.78 -17.92 39.80
CA LYS A 71 18.67 -16.99 40.00
C LYS A 71 17.38 -17.77 39.75
N LYS A 72 16.68 -18.08 40.85
CA LYS A 72 15.31 -18.58 40.86
C LYS A 72 14.48 -17.78 39.86
N ILE A 73 13.72 -18.48 39.02
CA ILE A 73 12.57 -17.90 38.34
C ILE A 73 11.60 -17.51 39.46
N GLU A 74 11.67 -16.25 39.89
CA GLU A 74 10.65 -15.69 40.76
C GLU A 74 9.33 -15.72 40.01
N SER A 75 8.32 -16.27 40.66
CA SER A 75 6.92 -16.08 40.30
C SER A 75 6.66 -14.61 39.99
N PHE A 76 6.10 -14.31 38.82
CA PHE A 76 5.65 -12.98 38.42
C PHE A 76 4.91 -12.32 39.58
N SER A 77 5.51 -11.26 40.14
CA SER A 77 5.01 -10.56 41.34
C SER A 77 3.71 -9.79 41.11
N GLY A 78 3.15 -9.82 39.89
CA GLY A 78 1.93 -9.11 39.54
C GLY A 78 2.14 -7.60 39.31
N GLU A 79 3.27 -7.04 39.72
CA GLU A 79 3.64 -5.64 39.48
C GLU A 79 4.25 -5.49 38.09
N LEU A 80 3.67 -4.62 37.27
CA LEU A 80 4.24 -4.25 35.97
C LEU A 80 5.56 -3.50 36.17
N TYR A 81 6.50 -3.75 35.28
CA TYR A 81 7.68 -2.89 35.17
C TYR A 81 7.26 -1.43 34.94
N GLN A 82 7.79 -0.53 35.76
CA GLN A 82 7.70 0.90 35.58
C GLN A 82 9.10 1.48 35.69
N SER A 83 9.49 2.27 34.68
CA SER A 83 10.71 3.05 34.68
C SER A 83 10.77 3.96 35.91
N SER A 84 11.96 4.08 36.50
CA SER A 84 12.22 5.06 37.56
C SER A 84 12.19 6.51 37.05
N ASN A 85 12.39 6.70 35.75
CA ASN A 85 12.24 7.98 35.07
C ASN A 85 10.78 8.19 34.65
N PRO A 86 10.06 9.18 35.23
CA PRO A 86 8.64 9.42 34.93
C PRO A 86 8.41 9.85 33.49
N ASN A 87 9.41 10.42 32.81
CA ASN A 87 9.30 10.84 31.41
C ASN A 87 9.27 9.65 30.42
N LEU A 88 9.47 8.42 30.90
CA LEU A 88 9.37 7.19 30.09
C LEU A 88 8.08 6.41 30.39
N VAL A 89 7.24 6.91 31.30
CA VAL A 89 6.02 6.24 31.78
C VAL A 89 4.80 7.03 31.31
N TRP A 90 3.82 6.32 30.76
CA TRP A 90 2.53 6.91 30.43
C TRP A 90 1.72 7.20 31.69
N HIS A 91 1.06 8.35 31.71
CA HIS A 91 0.13 8.77 32.74
C HIS A 91 -1.21 9.15 32.10
N GLU A 92 -2.32 8.80 32.74
CA GLU A 92 -3.64 9.15 32.20
C GLU A 92 -3.77 10.68 32.05
N GLY A 93 -4.11 11.13 30.84
CA GLY A 93 -4.23 12.55 30.50
C GLY A 93 -2.97 13.19 29.89
N CYS A 94 -1.83 12.51 29.81
CA CYS A 94 -0.62 13.06 29.15
C CYS A 94 -0.63 12.91 27.61
N ASP A 95 -1.64 12.24 27.04
CA ASP A 95 -1.74 11.98 25.61
C ASP A 95 -2.02 13.25 24.78
N ASP A 96 -2.52 14.31 25.40
CA ASP A 96 -2.96 15.54 24.74
C ASP A 96 -1.80 16.39 24.18
N ASP A 97 -0.61 16.28 24.76
CA ASP A 97 0.54 17.11 24.37
C ASP A 97 1.26 16.62 23.10
N TYR A 98 1.10 15.33 22.73
CA TYR A 98 1.90 14.70 21.66
C TYR A 98 1.09 13.95 20.59
N THR A 99 -0.21 13.75 20.80
CA THR A 99 -1.05 12.97 19.87
C THR A 99 -1.91 13.90 19.02
N THR A 100 -1.47 14.13 17.78
CA THR A 100 -2.20 14.93 16.79
C THR A 100 -2.15 14.26 15.41
N ALA A 101 -2.86 14.80 14.42
CA ALA A 101 -2.71 14.38 13.02
C ALA A 101 -1.32 14.70 12.43
N ASP A 102 -0.53 15.53 13.12
CA ASP A 102 0.86 15.89 12.80
C ASP A 102 1.87 15.16 13.69
N GLY A 103 1.44 14.14 14.45
CA GLY A 103 2.31 13.34 15.33
C GLY A 103 3.30 12.40 14.61
N ASP A 104 3.51 12.58 13.31
CA ASP A 104 4.48 11.80 12.53
C ASP A 104 5.90 12.18 12.96
N ARG A 105 6.69 11.23 13.47
CA ARG A 105 8.08 11.53 13.86
C ARG A 105 9.00 11.39 12.66
N THR A 106 9.74 12.45 12.36
CA THR A 106 10.62 12.53 11.18
C THR A 106 11.96 13.12 11.58
N TRP A 107 13.03 12.41 11.26
CA TRP A 107 14.40 12.90 11.35
C TRP A 107 15.00 12.92 9.95
N SER A 108 15.75 13.96 9.60
CA SER A 108 16.39 14.12 8.30
C SER A 108 17.89 14.29 8.43
N TRP A 109 18.64 13.80 7.45
CA TRP A 109 20.06 14.05 7.31
C TRP A 109 20.44 14.19 5.83
N SER A 110 21.35 15.12 5.56
CA SER A 110 22.00 15.27 4.25
C SER A 110 23.47 15.59 4.46
N MET A 111 24.30 15.12 3.55
CA MET A 111 25.74 15.39 3.58
C MET A 111 25.99 16.82 3.10
N GLU A 112 26.51 17.67 3.99
CA GLU A 112 26.81 19.07 3.68
C GLU A 112 27.83 19.22 2.56
N GLY A 113 27.56 20.11 1.60
CA GLY A 113 28.42 20.31 0.43
C GLY A 113 28.32 19.21 -0.63
N GLY A 114 27.58 18.13 -0.37
CA GLY A 114 27.52 16.94 -1.23
C GLY A 114 28.82 16.14 -1.24
N PRO A 115 28.87 15.02 -2.00
CA PRO A 115 30.09 14.21 -2.11
C PRO A 115 31.25 15.04 -2.66
N SER A 116 32.41 14.97 -2.01
CA SER A 116 33.60 15.72 -2.43
C SER A 116 34.13 15.24 -3.79
N ILE A 117 35.04 15.99 -4.42
CA ILE A 117 35.76 15.54 -5.64
C ILE A 117 36.54 14.24 -5.37
N ASN A 118 36.93 13.98 -4.12
CA ASN A 118 37.60 12.75 -3.67
C ASN A 118 36.64 11.69 -3.12
N SER A 119 35.33 11.85 -3.34
CA SER A 119 34.27 10.99 -2.79
C SER A 119 34.51 9.50 -2.95
N LEU A 120 35.02 9.08 -4.11
CA LEU A 120 35.37 7.68 -4.36
C LEU A 120 36.49 7.14 -3.46
N LEU A 121 37.50 7.96 -3.15
CA LEU A 121 38.61 7.57 -2.26
C LEU A 121 38.14 7.49 -0.81
N GLU A 122 37.38 8.49 -0.36
CA GLU A 122 36.76 8.53 0.97
C GLU A 122 35.87 7.29 1.18
N LEU A 123 35.02 6.98 0.20
CA LEU A 123 34.11 5.84 0.27
C LEU A 123 34.85 4.49 0.25
N ASN A 124 35.95 4.36 -0.50
CA ASN A 124 36.81 3.17 -0.46
C ASN A 124 37.51 3.01 0.90
N SER A 125 37.89 4.11 1.55
CA SER A 125 38.47 4.06 2.90
C SER A 125 37.43 3.79 4.00
N LEU A 126 36.15 4.04 3.72
CA LEU A 126 35.05 3.83 4.65
C LEU A 126 34.57 2.37 4.67
N ILE A 127 34.51 1.71 3.52
CA ILE A 127 33.94 0.37 3.36
C ILE A 127 34.91 -0.71 3.88
N ILE A 128 34.37 -1.69 4.63
CA ILE A 128 35.13 -2.86 5.07
C ILE A 128 34.73 -4.06 4.22
N SER A 129 35.70 -4.77 3.63
CA SER A 129 35.44 -6.04 2.95
C SER A 129 34.85 -7.07 3.92
N PRO A 130 33.80 -7.83 3.56
CA PRO A 130 33.14 -8.78 4.46
C PRO A 130 34.01 -10.01 4.82
N ASP A 131 35.17 -10.16 4.18
CA ASP A 131 36.15 -11.20 4.48
C ASP A 131 37.22 -10.74 5.48
N GLU A 132 37.30 -9.45 5.80
CA GLU A 132 38.27 -8.91 6.76
C GLU A 132 37.88 -9.25 8.21
N PRO A 133 38.85 -9.47 9.11
CA PRO A 133 38.59 -9.76 10.51
C PRO A 133 37.75 -8.67 11.21
N GLU A 134 37.91 -7.42 10.79
CA GLU A 134 37.23 -6.24 11.35
C GLU A 134 35.73 -6.21 11.02
N ALA A 135 35.30 -6.88 9.94
CA ALA A 135 33.89 -7.02 9.58
C ALA A 135 33.19 -8.13 10.36
N LEU A 136 33.95 -9.08 10.92
CA LEU A 136 33.46 -10.35 11.46
C LEU A 136 33.52 -10.36 12.99
N GLY A 137 32.52 -10.97 13.61
CA GLY A 137 32.50 -11.18 15.05
C GLY A 137 31.51 -12.26 15.47
N PRO A 138 31.37 -12.52 16.79
CA PRO A 138 30.35 -13.41 17.29
C PRO A 138 28.94 -12.85 16.98
N PRO A 139 27.97 -13.67 16.59
CA PRO A 139 26.59 -13.23 16.40
C PRO A 139 26.06 -12.49 17.61
N ILE A 140 25.34 -11.40 17.38
CA ILE A 140 24.67 -10.64 18.44
C ILE A 140 23.51 -11.48 18.98
N GLU A 141 23.60 -11.87 20.26
CA GLU A 141 22.56 -12.65 20.95
C GLU A 141 21.65 -11.78 21.82
N GLU A 142 22.10 -10.58 22.21
CA GLU A 142 21.38 -9.62 23.05
C GLU A 142 21.72 -8.20 22.59
N LEU A 143 20.76 -7.28 22.64
CA LEU A 143 20.96 -5.86 22.29
C LEU A 143 21.27 -4.98 23.52
N ASP A 144 21.30 -5.57 24.73
CA ASP A 144 21.38 -4.84 25.99
C ASP A 144 22.65 -3.99 26.15
N ASN A 145 23.65 -4.20 25.28
CA ASN A 145 24.96 -3.52 25.31
C ASN A 145 25.22 -2.66 24.05
N GLU A 146 24.24 -2.46 23.17
CA GLU A 146 24.40 -1.61 21.98
C GLU A 146 24.30 -0.12 22.35
N ASP A 147 25.39 0.47 22.84
CA ASP A 147 25.43 1.83 23.41
C ASP A 147 26.02 2.90 22.48
N LYS A 148 26.59 2.52 21.33
CA LYS A 148 27.25 3.46 20.41
C LYS A 148 26.30 4.51 19.83
N PHE A 149 25.08 4.09 19.50
CA PHE A 149 24.12 4.90 18.73
C PHE A 149 22.83 5.21 19.50
N CYS A 150 22.78 4.88 20.79
CA CYS A 150 21.68 5.19 21.68
C CYS A 150 22.17 5.09 23.12
N SER A 151 21.61 5.91 24.03
CA SER A 151 21.86 5.73 25.46
C SER A 151 21.57 4.30 25.90
N ILE A 152 22.56 3.67 26.53
CA ILE A 152 22.45 2.32 27.12
C ILE A 152 21.24 2.19 28.06
N HIS A 153 20.96 3.23 28.84
CA HIS A 153 19.82 3.28 29.73
C HIS A 153 18.50 3.17 28.94
N LEU A 154 18.35 3.91 27.85
CA LEU A 154 17.13 3.88 27.03
C LEU A 154 16.96 2.55 26.29
N VAL A 155 18.05 1.95 25.81
CA VAL A 155 18.02 0.61 25.20
C VAL A 155 17.48 -0.40 26.21
N GLN A 156 18.04 -0.42 27.43
CA GLN A 156 17.60 -1.30 28.50
C GLN A 156 16.13 -1.05 28.90
N GLU A 157 15.70 0.21 29.01
CA GLU A 157 14.30 0.55 29.32
C GLU A 157 13.32 0.00 28.26
N VAL A 158 13.61 0.22 26.97
CA VAL A 158 12.75 -0.31 25.88
C VAL A 158 12.68 -1.83 25.93
N LEU A 159 13.82 -2.50 26.15
CA LEU A 159 13.90 -3.96 26.21
C LEU A 159 13.17 -4.51 27.44
N ASN A 160 13.30 -3.87 28.61
CA ASN A 160 12.54 -4.23 29.81
C ASN A 160 11.03 -4.16 29.58
N TYR A 161 10.54 -3.09 28.94
CA TYR A 161 9.13 -2.97 28.58
C TYR A 161 8.68 -4.01 27.54
N LYS A 162 9.48 -4.28 26.49
CA LYS A 162 9.19 -5.33 25.48
C LYS A 162 9.13 -6.73 26.12
N ASN A 163 9.99 -6.99 27.09
CA ASN A 163 10.05 -8.26 27.83
C ASN A 163 8.80 -8.45 28.71
N GLN A 164 8.18 -7.39 29.25
CA GLN A 164 6.92 -7.54 29.99
C GLN A 164 5.76 -8.08 29.13
N LEU A 165 5.76 -7.78 27.83
CA LEU A 165 4.74 -8.27 26.91
C LEU A 165 4.79 -9.80 26.73
N ASP A 166 5.87 -10.47 27.17
CA ASP A 166 5.97 -11.93 27.16
C ASP A 166 4.99 -12.65 28.04
N TYR A 167 4.66 -12.02 29.17
CA TYR A 167 3.79 -12.61 30.17
C TYR A 167 2.31 -12.43 29.82
N LEU A 168 2.01 -11.68 28.75
CA LEU A 168 0.66 -11.40 28.30
C LEU A 168 0.25 -12.30 27.13
N SER A 169 -1.02 -12.70 27.10
CA SER A 169 -1.56 -13.43 25.94
C SER A 169 -1.63 -12.54 24.69
N LYS A 170 -1.39 -13.11 23.51
CA LYS A 170 -1.52 -12.40 22.21
C LYS A 170 -2.87 -11.70 22.05
N LEU A 171 -3.95 -12.32 22.56
CA LEU A 171 -5.29 -11.74 22.51
C LEU A 171 -5.40 -10.50 23.41
N ASN A 172 -4.84 -10.54 24.62
CA ASN A 172 -4.83 -9.38 25.52
C ASN A 172 -4.04 -8.22 24.89
N VAL A 173 -2.82 -8.49 24.42
CA VAL A 173 -1.99 -7.49 23.73
C VAL A 173 -2.72 -6.86 22.55
N THR A 174 -3.43 -7.67 21.74
CA THR A 174 -4.17 -7.17 20.58
C THR A 174 -5.35 -6.27 21.00
N LYS A 175 -6.17 -6.72 21.95
CA LYS A 175 -7.32 -5.92 22.43
C LYS A 175 -6.89 -4.64 23.13
N SER A 176 -5.81 -4.67 23.89
CA SER A 176 -5.26 -3.48 24.55
C SER A 176 -4.69 -2.51 23.53
N HIS A 177 -3.99 -3.00 22.51
CA HIS A 177 -3.53 -2.18 21.40
C HIS A 177 -4.69 -1.47 20.69
N GLU A 178 -5.79 -2.19 20.41
CA GLU A 178 -6.96 -1.62 19.74
C GLU A 178 -7.60 -0.48 20.54
N ARG A 179 -7.56 -0.57 21.88
CA ARG A 179 -8.11 0.46 22.78
C ARG A 179 -7.15 1.62 23.05
N CYS A 180 -5.84 1.37 23.09
CA CYS A 180 -4.85 2.36 23.54
C CYS A 180 -4.21 3.16 22.41
N ASN A 181 -4.19 2.63 21.18
CA ASN A 181 -3.61 3.31 20.02
C ASN A 181 -4.56 4.41 19.51
N PRO A 182 -4.19 5.69 19.56
CA PRO A 182 -5.06 6.79 19.09
C PRO A 182 -5.38 6.73 17.60
N TYR A 183 -4.54 6.06 16.82
CA TYR A 183 -4.67 5.98 15.36
C TYR A 183 -5.32 4.68 14.88
N GLU A 184 -5.84 3.83 15.77
CA GLU A 184 -6.28 2.48 15.40
C GLU A 184 -7.44 2.49 14.39
N LEU A 185 -8.38 3.45 14.47
CA LEU A 185 -9.55 3.50 13.59
C LEU A 185 -9.22 3.74 12.11
N ILE A 186 -8.02 4.23 11.77
CA ILE A 186 -7.56 4.36 10.38
C ILE A 186 -7.57 3.00 9.65
N LYS A 187 -7.12 1.94 10.34
CA LYS A 187 -7.05 0.56 9.85
C LYS A 187 -6.52 0.50 8.40
N LYS A 188 -7.32 -0.03 7.47
CA LYS A 188 -6.98 -0.21 6.07
C LYS A 188 -7.60 0.84 5.14
N GLY A 189 -8.38 1.79 5.68
CA GLY A 189 -9.16 2.72 4.86
C GLY A 189 -9.96 2.01 3.77
N ILE A 190 -9.79 2.46 2.52
CA ILE A 190 -10.44 1.89 1.33
C ILE A 190 -9.64 0.76 0.66
N PHE A 191 -8.48 0.41 1.21
CA PHE A 191 -7.51 -0.48 0.59
C PHE A 191 -7.61 -1.92 1.14
N MET A 192 -6.85 -2.83 0.55
CA MET A 192 -6.80 -4.23 0.94
C MET A 192 -6.26 -4.43 2.37
N ASN A 193 -5.30 -3.60 2.79
CA ASN A 193 -4.62 -3.73 4.07
C ASN A 193 -4.13 -2.37 4.62
N ARG A 194 -3.59 -2.37 5.85
CA ARG A 194 -3.09 -1.16 6.50
C ARG A 194 -1.82 -0.59 5.87
N ALA A 195 -1.04 -1.40 5.14
CA ALA A 195 0.20 -0.93 4.53
C ALA A 195 -0.08 0.17 3.50
N ALA A 196 -1.16 0.06 2.71
CA ALA A 196 -1.59 1.12 1.81
C ALA A 196 -1.82 2.47 2.53
N MET A 197 -2.41 2.44 3.73
CA MET A 197 -2.60 3.65 4.54
C MET A 197 -1.28 4.22 5.07
N LYS A 198 -0.27 3.38 5.34
CA LYS A 198 1.08 3.86 5.67
C LYS A 198 1.71 4.58 4.49
N MET A 199 1.62 4.00 3.29
CA MET A 199 2.11 4.66 2.08
C MET A 199 1.41 5.99 1.85
N ALA A 200 0.09 6.05 2.07
CA ALA A 200 -0.67 7.30 1.94
C ALA A 200 -0.24 8.38 2.94
N ASN A 201 0.00 7.98 4.19
CA ASN A 201 0.51 8.87 5.25
C ASN A 201 1.92 9.37 4.89
N ILE A 202 2.82 8.47 4.49
CA ILE A 202 4.21 8.79 4.14
C ILE A 202 4.26 9.71 2.90
N ASP A 203 3.52 9.38 1.84
CA ASP A 203 3.45 10.21 0.64
C ASP A 203 2.90 11.61 0.95
N SER A 204 1.95 11.71 1.89
CA SER A 204 1.46 13.02 2.35
C SER A 204 2.50 13.82 3.15
N ILE A 205 3.34 13.17 3.98
CA ILE A 205 4.44 13.83 4.72
C ILE A 205 5.39 14.51 3.73
N PHE A 206 5.67 13.86 2.60
CA PHE A 206 6.54 14.38 1.55
C PHE A 206 5.80 15.06 0.39
N ASN A 207 4.60 15.61 0.66
CA ASN A 207 3.83 16.39 -0.31
C ASN A 207 3.59 15.71 -1.67
N GLY A 208 3.42 14.39 -1.69
CA GLY A 208 3.20 13.59 -2.90
C GLY A 208 4.48 13.20 -3.64
N MET A 209 5.67 13.33 -3.02
CA MET A 209 6.98 13.04 -3.63
C MET A 209 6.99 11.72 -4.40
N PHE A 210 6.35 10.67 -3.90
CA PHE A 210 6.38 9.37 -4.56
C PHE A 210 5.41 9.31 -5.74
N THR A 211 4.18 9.77 -5.56
CA THR A 211 3.13 9.68 -6.57
C THR A 211 3.21 10.77 -7.66
N THR A 212 4.04 11.79 -7.43
CA THR A 212 4.35 12.87 -8.38
C THR A 212 5.78 12.83 -8.92
N ALA A 213 6.54 11.76 -8.63
CA ALA A 213 7.93 11.57 -9.10
C ALA A 213 8.08 11.54 -10.64
N ALA A 214 6.98 11.37 -11.37
CA ALA A 214 6.91 11.55 -12.81
C ALA A 214 5.94 12.69 -13.17
N PRO A 215 6.23 13.52 -14.20
CA PRO A 215 5.28 14.50 -14.74
C PRO A 215 3.91 13.84 -15.02
N LYS A 216 2.79 14.55 -14.82
CA LYS A 216 1.44 13.94 -14.94
C LYS A 216 1.16 13.29 -16.29
N ASP A 217 1.74 13.82 -17.35
CA ASP A 217 1.59 13.32 -18.72
C ASP A 217 2.51 12.13 -19.06
N ASP A 218 3.37 11.74 -18.12
CA ASP A 218 4.30 10.61 -18.25
C ASP A 218 3.92 9.44 -17.32
N VAL A 219 4.40 8.24 -17.67
CA VAL A 219 4.15 7.01 -16.91
C VAL A 219 5.04 6.97 -15.67
N LEU A 220 4.41 6.96 -14.50
CA LEU A 220 5.12 6.69 -13.25
C LEU A 220 5.51 5.21 -13.15
N TYR A 221 6.76 4.90 -13.50
CA TYR A 221 7.35 3.59 -13.21
C TYR A 221 7.72 3.45 -11.74
N PHE A 222 7.23 2.40 -11.07
CA PHE A 222 7.59 2.07 -9.69
C PHE A 222 7.89 0.59 -9.49
N ALA A 223 8.64 0.27 -8.44
CA ALA A 223 8.82 -1.11 -7.98
C ALA A 223 8.38 -1.27 -6.53
N ASP A 224 7.82 -2.44 -6.19
CA ASP A 224 7.37 -2.79 -4.84
C ASP A 224 7.94 -4.17 -4.48
N ILE A 225 8.89 -4.21 -3.55
CA ILE A 225 9.64 -5.43 -3.21
C ILE A 225 9.37 -5.88 -1.78
N CYS A 226 9.44 -7.19 -1.54
CA CYS A 226 9.09 -7.80 -0.25
C CYS A 226 7.68 -7.37 0.23
N ALA A 227 6.77 -7.19 -0.73
CA ALA A 227 5.59 -6.34 -0.55
C ALA A 227 4.25 -7.09 -0.57
N GLY A 228 4.26 -8.43 -0.53
CA GLY A 228 3.02 -9.19 -0.43
C GLY A 228 2.20 -8.75 0.79
N PRO A 229 0.89 -8.48 0.64
CA PRO A 229 0.07 -8.79 -0.53
C PRO A 229 -0.09 -7.68 -1.59
N GLY A 230 0.59 -6.53 -1.47
CA GLY A 230 0.60 -5.45 -2.47
C GLY A 230 -0.03 -4.12 -2.05
N GLY A 231 -0.09 -3.81 -0.75
CA GLY A 231 -0.76 -2.60 -0.26
C GLY A 231 -0.13 -1.28 -0.72
N PHE A 232 1.21 -1.19 -0.75
CA PHE A 232 1.91 -0.01 -1.26
C PHE A 232 1.65 0.20 -2.76
N SER A 233 1.73 -0.88 -3.54
CA SER A 233 1.32 -0.89 -4.95
C SER A 233 -0.11 -0.42 -5.16
N GLU A 234 -1.08 -0.93 -4.39
CA GLU A 234 -2.48 -0.54 -4.51
C GLU A 234 -2.67 0.97 -4.28
N TYR A 235 -2.04 1.54 -3.24
CA TYR A 235 -2.09 2.99 -2.99
C TYR A 235 -1.50 3.79 -4.15
N THR A 236 -0.29 3.42 -4.61
CA THR A 236 0.43 4.15 -5.66
C THR A 236 -0.36 4.14 -6.97
N LEU A 237 -0.90 2.98 -7.35
CA LEU A 237 -1.77 2.83 -8.51
C LEU A 237 -3.08 3.60 -8.35
N TRP A 238 -3.73 3.50 -7.19
CA TRP A 238 -4.94 4.26 -6.90
C TRP A 238 -4.71 5.76 -7.02
N ARG A 239 -3.63 6.28 -6.41
CA ARG A 239 -3.35 7.72 -6.41
C ARG A 239 -3.01 8.21 -7.81
N ARG A 240 -2.19 7.47 -8.56
CA ARG A 240 -1.67 7.92 -9.85
C ARG A 240 -2.65 7.71 -11.01
N CYS A 241 -3.29 6.55 -11.08
CA CYS A 241 -4.22 6.24 -12.17
C CYS A 241 -5.58 6.91 -12.02
N ASN A 242 -5.97 7.29 -10.80
CA ASN A 242 -7.16 8.11 -10.55
C ASN A 242 -6.82 9.59 -10.33
N ALA A 243 -5.55 10.00 -10.51
CA ALA A 243 -5.20 11.42 -10.53
C ALA A 243 -5.71 12.02 -11.84
N PRO A 244 -6.48 13.11 -11.78
CA PRO A 244 -7.10 13.60 -12.99
C PRO A 244 -6.13 14.45 -13.84
N TYR A 245 -6.21 14.28 -15.17
CA TYR A 245 -5.45 15.03 -16.18
C TYR A 245 -5.85 16.50 -16.18
N HIS A 246 -4.88 17.42 -16.10
CA HIS A 246 -5.13 18.84 -16.39
C HIS A 246 -4.82 19.10 -17.86
N ILE A 247 -5.81 19.55 -18.63
CA ILE A 247 -5.55 20.25 -19.88
C ILE A 247 -5.14 21.66 -19.47
N HIS A 248 -3.84 21.96 -19.46
CA HIS A 248 -3.40 23.34 -19.43
C HIS A 248 -3.73 23.99 -20.78
N SER A 249 -4.80 24.80 -20.81
CA SER A 249 -4.87 25.87 -21.79
C SER A 249 -3.70 26.81 -21.51
N SER A 250 -2.80 26.91 -22.49
CA SER A 250 -1.68 27.84 -22.49
C SER A 250 -2.17 29.29 -22.49
N SER A 251 -2.51 29.84 -21.33
CA SER A 251 -2.72 31.29 -21.15
C SER A 251 -2.76 31.74 -19.68
N GLU A 252 -1.98 31.17 -18.78
CA GLU A 252 -1.81 31.74 -17.43
C GLU A 252 -0.35 31.67 -16.99
N SER A 253 0.49 32.44 -17.69
CA SER A 253 1.83 32.79 -17.25
C SER A 253 2.09 34.23 -17.67
N LYS A 254 1.37 35.16 -17.03
CA LYS A 254 1.63 36.61 -16.98
C LYS A 254 0.55 37.27 -16.13
N ARG A 255 0.62 37.10 -14.80
CA ARG A 255 0.10 38.04 -13.78
C ARG A 255 0.34 37.46 -12.39
N LEU A 256 1.58 37.52 -11.94
CA LEU A 256 1.87 37.66 -10.51
C LEU A 256 3.18 38.41 -10.40
N ASN A 257 3.08 39.74 -10.30
CA ASN A 257 4.08 40.65 -9.76
C ASN A 257 3.41 42.02 -9.63
N ASN A 258 2.90 42.29 -8.43
CA ASN A 258 2.93 43.59 -7.74
C ASN A 258 1.88 43.59 -6.62
N THR A 259 2.31 43.18 -5.43
CA THR A 259 1.66 43.54 -4.17
C THR A 259 2.48 44.64 -3.54
N LEU A 260 2.00 45.88 -3.64
CA LEU A 260 2.39 47.00 -2.78
C LEU A 260 1.11 47.65 -2.26
N SER A 261 1.21 48.01 -0.98
CA SER A 261 0.20 48.38 0.02
C SER A 261 -0.72 49.57 -0.33
N PRO A 262 -1.77 49.82 0.48
CA PRO A 262 -2.92 50.64 0.11
C PRO A 262 -2.66 52.13 0.40
N ASN A 263 -3.18 53.02 -0.45
CA ASN A 263 -3.75 54.31 -0.05
C ASN A 263 -4.34 55.12 -1.22
N HIS A 264 -5.42 55.83 -0.87
CA HIS A 264 -5.98 57.06 -1.46
C HIS A 264 -6.79 57.06 -2.77
N HIS A 265 -8.09 57.34 -2.56
CA HIS A 265 -8.91 58.41 -3.14
C HIS A 265 -8.94 58.68 -4.66
N SER A 266 -10.19 58.69 -5.13
CA SER A 266 -10.83 59.71 -5.99
C SER A 266 -10.91 59.46 -7.50
N ASN A 267 -12.16 59.21 -7.92
CA ASN A 267 -12.93 59.97 -8.91
C ASN A 267 -12.53 60.03 -10.41
N ILE A 268 -13.59 59.86 -11.22
CA ILE A 268 -13.91 60.50 -12.52
C ILE A 268 -13.77 59.63 -13.80
N ASN A 269 -14.97 59.23 -14.27
CA ASN A 269 -15.59 59.36 -15.59
C ASN A 269 -14.93 58.91 -16.91
N ASP A 270 -15.83 58.28 -17.69
CA ASP A 270 -16.17 58.53 -19.10
C ASP A 270 -15.38 57.87 -20.24
N LYS A 271 -16.08 56.89 -20.84
CA LYS A 271 -16.61 56.87 -22.23
C LYS A 271 -15.74 56.47 -23.43
N LEU A 272 -16.51 55.84 -24.34
CA LEU A 272 -16.39 55.67 -25.80
C LEU A 272 -15.54 54.49 -26.27
N LEU A 273 -16.11 53.41 -26.82
CA LEU A 273 -16.84 53.21 -28.10
C LEU A 273 -15.99 53.38 -29.37
N ASP A 274 -16.18 52.37 -30.22
CA ASP A 274 -16.05 52.32 -31.68
C ASP A 274 -14.70 51.95 -32.34
N ASP A 275 -14.69 50.69 -32.78
CA ASP A 275 -14.90 50.27 -34.18
C ASP A 275 -13.72 50.11 -35.15
N THR A 276 -13.91 49.04 -35.94
CA THR A 276 -13.54 48.83 -37.35
C THR A 276 -12.13 48.35 -37.76
N THR A 277 -12.16 47.16 -38.40
CA THR A 277 -11.52 46.78 -39.69
C THR A 277 -9.97 46.67 -39.71
N GLU A 278 -9.30 45.77 -40.41
CA GLU A 278 -9.59 44.99 -41.61
C GLU A 278 -8.46 43.95 -41.84
N SER A 279 -8.69 43.08 -42.82
CA SER A 279 -7.72 42.49 -43.77
C SER A 279 -7.48 40.97 -43.70
N VAL A 280 -8.13 40.35 -44.67
CA VAL A 280 -7.94 39.02 -45.24
C VAL A 280 -6.69 39.05 -46.13
N ASN A 281 -5.90 37.97 -46.13
CA ASN A 281 -5.14 37.58 -47.32
C ASN A 281 -5.08 36.06 -47.47
N HIS A 282 -5.46 35.63 -48.68
CA HIS A 282 -5.51 34.25 -49.17
C HIS A 282 -4.12 33.68 -49.47
N ASN A 283 -3.94 32.37 -49.26
CA ASN A 283 -3.38 31.45 -50.25
C ASN A 283 -3.61 29.98 -49.82
N SER A 284 -4.37 29.26 -50.65
CA SER A 284 -4.56 27.79 -50.68
C SER A 284 -3.47 27.16 -51.60
N PRO A 285 -3.30 25.81 -51.80
CA PRO A 285 -4.31 24.75 -51.63
C PRO A 285 -3.83 23.31 -51.25
N THR A 286 -4.83 22.43 -51.14
CA THR A 286 -4.85 20.97 -51.41
C THR A 286 -4.57 19.92 -50.33
N ASN A 287 -5.60 19.08 -50.17
CA ASN A 287 -5.63 17.61 -50.00
C ASN A 287 -5.61 17.00 -48.60
N ASN A 288 -6.83 16.93 -48.05
CA ASN A 288 -7.28 15.92 -47.10
C ASN A 288 -7.16 14.50 -47.67
N THR A 289 -6.41 13.63 -47.00
CA THR A 289 -6.83 12.26 -46.65
C THR A 289 -5.79 11.65 -45.71
N SER A 290 -6.10 11.57 -44.42
CA SER A 290 -5.47 10.61 -43.53
C SER A 290 -6.47 10.18 -42.46
N THR A 291 -7.05 9.01 -42.70
CA THR A 291 -7.79 8.21 -41.73
C THR A 291 -6.88 7.82 -40.57
N THR A 292 -7.02 8.44 -39.41
CA THR A 292 -6.52 7.91 -38.13
C THR A 292 -7.65 7.18 -37.42
N SER A 293 -7.63 5.85 -37.53
CA SER A 293 -8.35 4.96 -36.64
C SER A 293 -7.64 4.94 -35.28
N GLU A 294 -8.04 5.80 -34.37
CA GLU A 294 -7.59 5.75 -32.98
C GLU A 294 -8.32 4.62 -32.24
N LYS A 295 -7.59 3.51 -32.00
CA LYS A 295 -7.92 2.60 -30.91
C LYS A 295 -7.46 3.27 -29.61
N GLN A 296 -8.37 3.91 -28.89
CA GLN A 296 -8.11 4.37 -27.52
C GLN A 296 -8.00 3.14 -26.60
N GLN A 297 -6.77 2.69 -26.34
CA GLN A 297 -6.47 1.97 -25.11
C GLN A 297 -6.30 2.99 -23.99
N PRO A 298 -6.83 2.76 -22.78
CA PRO A 298 -6.62 3.67 -21.66
C PRO A 298 -5.12 3.73 -21.34
N LEU A 299 -4.53 4.92 -21.45
CA LEU A 299 -3.13 5.17 -21.10
C LEU A 299 -3.01 5.10 -19.57
N LEU A 300 -2.52 3.98 -19.03
CA LEU A 300 -2.22 3.87 -17.60
C LEU A 300 -1.09 4.85 -17.25
N SER A 301 -1.35 5.80 -16.35
CA SER A 301 -0.39 6.83 -15.92
C SER A 301 0.66 6.33 -14.90
N ALA A 302 0.63 5.03 -14.58
CA ALA A 302 1.59 4.33 -13.74
C ALA A 302 1.84 2.90 -14.24
N LYS A 303 3.02 2.37 -13.94
CA LYS A 303 3.36 0.95 -14.15
C LYS A 303 4.21 0.44 -12.99
N GLY A 304 3.75 -0.63 -12.35
CA GLY A 304 4.38 -1.23 -11.18
C GLY A 304 5.05 -2.57 -11.47
N PHE A 305 6.17 -2.84 -10.79
CA PHE A 305 6.89 -4.10 -10.86
C PHE A 305 7.07 -4.70 -9.46
N GLY A 306 6.68 -5.95 -9.26
CA GLY A 306 6.71 -6.62 -7.97
C GLY A 306 7.80 -7.68 -7.84
N LEU A 307 8.43 -7.81 -6.66
CA LEU A 307 9.26 -8.97 -6.30
C LEU A 307 8.99 -9.33 -4.83
N THR A 308 8.39 -10.48 -4.54
CA THR A 308 8.11 -10.93 -3.17
C THR A 308 8.19 -12.44 -3.07
N LEU A 309 8.44 -12.96 -1.86
CA LEU A 309 8.39 -14.40 -1.60
C LEU A 309 7.03 -14.99 -2.01
N THR A 310 7.04 -16.09 -2.73
CA THR A 310 5.82 -16.82 -3.09
C THR A 310 5.16 -17.50 -1.87
N GLY A 311 3.93 -18.01 -2.06
CA GLY A 311 3.19 -18.69 -1.01
C GLY A 311 2.41 -17.72 -0.12
N HIS A 312 2.60 -17.76 1.20
CA HIS A 312 1.84 -16.92 2.13
C HIS A 312 2.20 -15.42 2.06
N CYS A 313 3.36 -15.10 1.49
CA CYS A 313 3.85 -13.73 1.34
C CYS A 313 3.67 -13.21 -0.10
N ASP A 314 2.83 -13.88 -0.90
CA ASP A 314 2.66 -13.56 -2.32
C ASP A 314 1.76 -12.34 -2.53
N PHE A 315 1.86 -11.72 -3.70
CA PHE A 315 0.95 -10.66 -4.14
C PHE A 315 -0.47 -11.21 -4.28
N ARG A 316 -1.44 -10.41 -3.87
CA ARG A 316 -2.88 -10.68 -4.06
C ARG A 316 -3.49 -9.57 -4.91
N GLU A 317 -3.02 -9.47 -6.16
CA GLU A 317 -3.44 -8.43 -7.12
C GLU A 317 -4.95 -8.43 -7.37
N ASN A 318 -5.58 -9.62 -7.33
CA ASN A 318 -7.04 -9.74 -7.45
C ASN A 318 -7.81 -9.18 -6.26
N ASP A 319 -7.15 -8.97 -5.13
CA ASP A 319 -7.72 -8.36 -3.92
C ASP A 319 -7.56 -6.83 -3.93
N PHE A 320 -6.94 -6.22 -4.97
CA PHE A 320 -6.86 -4.77 -5.10
C PHE A 320 -8.28 -4.20 -5.24
N LEU A 321 -8.65 -3.31 -4.32
CA LEU A 321 -9.96 -2.69 -4.23
C LEU A 321 -10.00 -1.35 -4.97
N ALA A 322 -8.86 -0.67 -5.08
CA ALA A 322 -8.81 0.73 -5.51
C ALA A 322 -7.87 1.03 -6.70
N GLY A 323 -6.77 0.29 -6.87
CA GLY A 323 -5.79 0.50 -7.95
C GLY A 323 -6.01 -0.45 -9.15
N PRO A 324 -5.77 -0.02 -10.41
CA PRO A 324 -5.87 -0.90 -11.58
C PRO A 324 -4.76 -1.96 -11.57
N LYS A 325 -5.13 -3.20 -11.26
CA LYS A 325 -4.18 -4.32 -11.17
C LYS A 325 -3.46 -4.62 -12.49
N GLU A 326 -4.06 -4.27 -13.63
CA GLU A 326 -3.48 -4.44 -14.97
C GLU A 326 -2.20 -3.62 -15.17
N ALA A 327 -1.98 -2.59 -14.33
CA ALA A 327 -0.78 -1.78 -14.31
C ALA A 327 0.37 -2.39 -13.49
N PHE A 328 0.15 -3.53 -12.82
CA PHE A 328 1.14 -4.18 -11.96
C PHE A 328 1.63 -5.50 -12.56
N MET A 329 2.92 -5.78 -12.40
CA MET A 329 3.54 -7.00 -12.92
C MET A 329 4.46 -7.63 -11.87
N ALA A 330 4.05 -8.75 -11.27
CA ALA A 330 4.90 -9.52 -10.38
C ALA A 330 5.96 -10.35 -11.14
N HIS A 331 7.17 -10.40 -10.59
CA HIS A 331 8.32 -11.15 -11.10
C HIS A 331 8.99 -11.90 -9.95
N TYR A 332 9.24 -13.20 -10.10
CA TYR A 332 9.70 -14.08 -9.00
C TYR A 332 11.10 -14.67 -9.24
N GLY A 333 11.83 -14.10 -10.20
CA GLY A 333 13.14 -14.59 -10.62
C GLY A 333 13.13 -16.00 -11.23
N PRO A 334 14.30 -16.54 -11.61
CA PRO A 334 14.40 -17.81 -12.33
C PRO A 334 13.96 -19.01 -11.50
N GLY A 335 14.19 -18.96 -10.18
CA GLY A 335 13.77 -19.99 -9.23
C GLY A 335 12.29 -19.95 -8.88
N ARG A 336 11.56 -18.91 -9.32
CA ARG A 336 10.14 -18.66 -9.00
C ARG A 336 9.83 -18.65 -7.50
N ASP A 337 10.79 -18.26 -6.67
CA ASP A 337 10.62 -18.15 -5.22
C ASP A 337 10.42 -16.70 -4.77
N GLY A 338 10.90 -15.73 -5.58
CA GLY A 338 10.84 -14.30 -5.28
C GLY A 338 11.73 -13.86 -4.12
N ASP A 339 12.75 -14.65 -3.79
CA ASP A 339 13.69 -14.36 -2.69
C ASP A 339 14.67 -13.25 -3.10
N VAL A 340 14.53 -12.08 -2.49
CA VAL A 340 15.37 -10.90 -2.75
C VAL A 340 16.83 -11.10 -2.37
N THR A 341 17.14 -12.09 -1.53
CA THR A 341 18.52 -12.37 -1.07
C THR A 341 19.36 -13.11 -2.10
N LYS A 342 18.73 -13.62 -3.18
CA LYS A 342 19.41 -14.37 -4.24
C LYS A 342 19.83 -13.44 -5.38
N TRP A 343 21.12 -13.45 -5.70
CA TRP A 343 21.67 -12.68 -6.83
C TRP A 343 20.93 -12.95 -8.15
N SER A 344 20.59 -14.22 -8.43
CA SER A 344 19.88 -14.60 -9.66
C SER A 344 18.50 -13.93 -9.79
N ASN A 345 17.82 -13.71 -8.67
CA ASN A 345 16.53 -13.02 -8.64
C ASN A 345 16.71 -11.51 -8.83
N LEU A 346 17.70 -10.91 -8.15
CA LEU A 346 18.05 -9.49 -8.33
C LEU A 346 18.43 -9.18 -9.78
N ALA A 347 19.32 -9.96 -10.37
CA ALA A 347 19.76 -9.79 -11.77
C ALA A 347 18.60 -9.98 -12.76
N SER A 348 17.75 -10.99 -12.53
CA SER A 348 16.58 -11.24 -13.37
C SER A 348 15.56 -10.11 -13.28
N PHE A 349 15.31 -9.57 -12.08
CA PHE A 349 14.40 -8.43 -11.86
C PHE A 349 14.95 -7.16 -12.50
N ALA A 350 16.26 -6.90 -12.39
CA ALA A 350 16.93 -5.79 -13.06
C ALA A 350 16.82 -5.86 -14.58
N SER A 351 17.01 -7.05 -15.15
CA SER A 351 16.84 -7.28 -16.59
C SER A 351 15.39 -7.04 -17.02
N PHE A 352 14.41 -7.40 -16.19
CA PHE A 352 12.99 -7.20 -16.45
C PHE A 352 12.59 -5.71 -16.41
N ILE A 353 13.04 -4.97 -15.40
CA ILE A 353 12.83 -3.53 -15.29
C ILE A 353 13.54 -2.79 -16.42
N GLY A 354 14.80 -3.13 -16.71
CA GLY A 354 15.58 -2.51 -17.78
C GLY A 354 14.90 -2.64 -19.14
N ARG A 355 14.37 -3.83 -19.47
CA ARG A 355 13.55 -4.03 -20.68
C ARG A 355 12.25 -3.23 -20.68
N SER A 356 11.60 -3.11 -19.52
CA SER A 356 10.30 -2.45 -19.41
C SER A 356 10.36 -0.92 -19.35
N THR A 357 11.56 -0.36 -19.11
CA THR A 357 11.80 1.08 -18.90
C THR A 357 12.86 1.65 -19.85
N ASN A 358 13.26 0.90 -20.88
CA ASN A 358 14.36 1.27 -21.80
C ASN A 358 15.65 1.64 -21.05
N ASN A 359 16.01 0.85 -20.04
CA ASN A 359 17.12 1.06 -19.10
C ASN A 359 17.04 2.33 -18.26
N ALA A 360 15.99 3.13 -18.33
CA ALA A 360 15.87 4.31 -17.47
C ALA A 360 15.87 3.90 -15.99
N GLY A 361 15.20 2.79 -15.64
CA GLY A 361 14.92 2.40 -14.26
C GLY A 361 13.58 2.94 -13.76
N VAL A 362 13.23 2.61 -12.51
CA VAL A 362 11.99 3.09 -11.88
C VAL A 362 12.20 4.45 -11.22
N HIS A 363 11.14 5.27 -11.15
CA HIS A 363 11.15 6.55 -10.44
C HIS A 363 11.17 6.37 -8.93
N ILE A 364 10.40 5.38 -8.45
CA ILE A 364 10.30 5.06 -7.04
C ILE A 364 10.48 3.56 -6.84
N LEU A 365 11.14 3.17 -5.75
CA LEU A 365 11.18 1.80 -5.28
C LEU A 365 10.74 1.78 -3.82
N MET A 366 9.79 0.93 -3.50
CA MET A 366 9.22 0.78 -2.17
C MET A 366 9.46 -0.64 -1.67
N ALA A 367 9.70 -0.79 -0.37
CA ALA A 367 9.96 -2.07 0.25
C ALA A 367 9.32 -2.16 1.64
N ASP A 368 8.46 -3.15 1.85
CA ASP A 368 7.75 -3.36 3.12
C ASP A 368 8.16 -4.69 3.80
N GLY A 369 9.40 -5.13 3.57
CA GLY A 369 9.88 -6.44 4.01
C GLY A 369 9.90 -6.62 5.52
N GLY A 370 9.41 -7.76 5.96
CA GLY A 370 9.47 -8.22 7.35
C GLY A 370 9.00 -9.66 7.45
N PHE A 371 9.39 -10.35 8.52
CA PHE A 371 8.98 -11.72 8.78
C PHE A 371 8.65 -11.88 10.26
N ASP A 372 7.94 -12.96 10.60
CA ASP A 372 7.55 -13.23 11.97
C ASP A 372 8.77 -13.58 12.83
N VAL A 373 8.99 -12.81 13.89
CA VAL A 373 10.04 -12.99 14.90
C VAL A 373 9.43 -13.40 16.24
N SER A 374 8.29 -14.09 16.22
CA SER A 374 7.40 -14.30 17.38
C SER A 374 8.03 -14.87 18.66
N SER A 375 9.27 -15.37 18.61
CA SER A 375 10.06 -15.82 19.77
C SER A 375 11.22 -14.88 20.18
N GLN A 376 11.61 -13.90 19.37
CA GLN A 376 12.83 -13.08 19.55
C GLN A 376 12.63 -11.63 19.07
N TYR A 377 11.58 -10.94 19.54
CA TYR A 377 11.27 -9.57 19.10
C TYR A 377 12.40 -8.58 19.37
N ASN A 378 13.16 -8.74 20.45
CA ASN A 378 14.29 -7.87 20.75
C ASN A 378 15.38 -7.97 19.67
N LEU A 379 15.58 -9.14 19.06
CA LEU A 379 16.58 -9.35 18.01
C LEU A 379 16.06 -9.07 16.60
N GLN A 380 14.90 -8.42 16.46
CA GLN A 380 14.27 -8.19 15.16
C GLN A 380 15.19 -7.44 14.18
N GLU A 381 15.96 -6.47 14.66
CA GLU A 381 16.98 -5.78 13.87
C GLU A 381 18.04 -6.74 13.33
N VAL A 382 18.69 -7.50 14.22
CA VAL A 382 19.76 -8.45 13.90
C VAL A 382 19.28 -9.51 12.90
N MET A 383 18.08 -10.05 13.12
CA MET A 383 17.50 -11.06 12.24
C MET A 383 17.15 -10.48 10.85
N SER A 384 16.76 -9.20 10.79
CA SER A 384 16.34 -8.54 9.55
C SER A 384 17.49 -7.93 8.75
N LYS A 385 18.72 -7.93 9.27
CA LYS A 385 19.86 -7.21 8.69
C LYS A 385 20.15 -7.55 7.22
N GLN A 386 20.08 -8.83 6.83
CA GLN A 386 20.28 -9.22 5.43
C GLN A 386 19.15 -8.70 4.53
N LEU A 387 17.92 -8.67 5.05
CA LEU A 387 16.76 -8.15 4.33
C LEU A 387 16.87 -6.64 4.13
N TYR A 388 17.33 -5.88 5.14
CA TYR A 388 17.61 -4.46 5.00
C TYR A 388 18.61 -4.19 3.88
N LEU A 389 19.74 -4.92 3.91
CA LEU A 389 20.79 -4.80 2.91
C LEU A 389 20.28 -5.13 1.51
N CYS A 390 19.53 -6.23 1.35
CA CYS A 390 19.03 -6.65 0.03
C CYS A 390 17.94 -5.74 -0.52
N GLN A 391 17.12 -5.13 0.34
CA GLN A 391 16.14 -4.11 -0.09
C GLN A 391 16.86 -2.86 -0.61
N CYS A 392 17.89 -2.38 0.10
CA CYS A 392 18.73 -1.26 -0.35
C CYS A 392 19.48 -1.60 -1.64
N LEU A 393 20.11 -2.78 -1.71
CA LEU A 393 20.80 -3.27 -2.91
C LEU A 393 19.86 -3.32 -4.13
N CYS A 394 18.65 -3.87 -3.96
CA CYS A 394 17.66 -3.91 -5.02
C CYS A 394 17.23 -2.49 -5.47
N ALA A 395 17.14 -1.54 -4.54
CA ALA A 395 16.89 -0.13 -4.85
C ALA A 395 17.98 0.46 -5.74
N LEU A 396 19.25 0.36 -5.32
CA LEU A 396 20.40 0.92 -6.03
C LEU A 396 20.59 0.32 -7.43
N ILE A 397 20.25 -0.96 -7.61
CA ILE A 397 20.28 -1.64 -8.90
C ILE A 397 19.25 -1.06 -9.89
N ASN A 398 18.04 -0.74 -9.41
CA ASN A 398 16.86 -0.54 -10.26
C ASN A 398 16.36 0.91 -10.38
N LEU A 399 16.78 1.79 -9.48
CA LEU A 399 16.40 3.19 -9.50
C LEU A 399 17.08 3.93 -10.65
N ARG A 400 16.33 4.88 -11.23
CA ARG A 400 16.89 5.87 -12.14
C ARG A 400 17.65 6.97 -11.36
N PRO A 401 18.57 7.71 -12.00
CA PRO A 401 19.12 8.93 -11.43
C PRO A 401 18.00 9.89 -11.00
N GLY A 402 18.10 10.44 -9.78
CA GLY A 402 17.04 11.27 -9.19
C GLY A 402 15.84 10.49 -8.64
N GLY A 403 15.82 9.16 -8.71
CA GLY A 403 14.74 8.34 -8.14
C GLY A 403 14.69 8.35 -6.61
N HIS A 404 13.55 7.95 -6.05
CA HIS A 404 13.31 7.88 -4.60
C HIS A 404 13.19 6.44 -4.10
N PHE A 405 13.65 6.21 -2.86
CA PHE A 405 13.56 4.91 -2.20
C PHE A 405 12.79 5.02 -0.87
N LEU A 406 11.98 4.03 -0.57
CA LEU A 406 11.32 3.85 0.72
C LEU A 406 11.50 2.41 1.17
N THR A 407 12.01 2.17 2.38
CA THR A 407 12.06 0.83 2.97
C THR A 407 11.70 0.82 4.43
N LYS A 408 11.00 -0.23 4.86
CA LYS A 408 10.81 -0.53 6.28
C LYS A 408 12.13 -0.91 6.94
N LEU A 409 12.31 -0.41 8.16
CA LEU A 409 13.31 -0.81 9.14
C LEU A 409 12.63 -1.08 10.49
N PHE A 410 13.37 -1.67 11.42
CA PHE A 410 13.00 -1.79 12.83
C PHE A 410 13.95 -0.95 13.68
N ASP A 411 14.46 -1.49 14.78
CA ASP A 411 15.52 -0.81 15.54
C ASP A 411 16.77 -0.62 14.66
N THR A 412 17.58 0.37 15.04
CA THR A 412 18.76 0.85 14.31
C THR A 412 19.90 1.08 15.31
N PHE A 413 20.16 0.10 16.17
CA PHE A 413 21.18 0.17 17.22
C PHE A 413 22.52 -0.44 16.81
N THR A 414 22.53 -1.37 15.84
CA THR A 414 23.74 -2.10 15.46
C THR A 414 24.59 -1.34 14.44
N GLU A 415 25.91 -1.53 14.52
CA GLU A 415 26.88 -0.97 13.55
C GLU A 415 26.56 -1.38 12.11
N PHE A 416 26.07 -2.62 11.90
CA PHE A 416 25.67 -3.10 10.58
C PHE A 416 24.55 -2.23 9.96
N THR A 417 23.49 -1.98 10.72
CA THR A 417 22.34 -1.20 10.25
C THR A 417 22.72 0.27 10.04
N ILE A 418 23.50 0.85 10.95
CA ILE A 418 23.99 2.23 10.80
C ILE A 418 24.92 2.37 9.59
N GLY A 419 25.77 1.37 9.32
CA GLY A 419 26.58 1.33 8.11
C GLY A 419 25.74 1.37 6.83
N ILE A 420 24.61 0.65 6.79
CA ILE A 420 23.68 0.71 5.65
C ILE A 420 23.10 2.11 5.52
N ILE A 421 22.58 2.69 6.61
CA ILE A 421 21.95 4.02 6.59
C ILE A 421 22.96 5.09 6.14
N TYR A 422 24.20 5.04 6.63
CA TYR A 422 25.25 5.99 6.27
C TYR A 422 25.61 5.89 4.79
N LEU A 423 25.81 4.68 4.25
CA LEU A 423 26.09 4.47 2.82
C LEU A 423 24.93 4.91 1.93
N MET A 424 23.68 4.69 2.36
CA MET A 424 22.50 5.21 1.66
C MET A 424 22.46 6.75 1.72
N GLY A 425 22.80 7.35 2.87
CA GLY A 425 22.97 8.81 3.00
C GLY A 425 24.01 9.39 2.05
N TYR A 426 25.09 8.66 1.78
CA TYR A 426 26.13 9.06 0.84
C TYR A 426 25.65 9.09 -0.62
N LEU A 427 24.72 8.20 -0.99
CA LEU A 427 24.25 8.03 -2.36
C LEU A 427 23.01 8.85 -2.72
N PHE A 428 22.30 9.41 -1.74
CA PHE A 428 21.10 10.18 -1.96
C PHE A 428 21.31 11.66 -1.62
N GLU A 429 20.43 12.53 -2.11
CA GLU A 429 20.50 13.94 -1.77
C GLU A 429 20.26 14.17 -0.28
N GLU A 430 19.26 13.47 0.23
CA GLU A 430 18.75 13.59 1.59
C GLU A 430 18.12 12.26 2.00
N ILE A 431 18.31 11.86 3.24
CA ILE A 431 17.64 10.70 3.84
C ILE A 431 16.79 11.13 5.03
N PHE A 432 15.73 10.36 5.28
CA PHE A 432 14.87 10.53 6.42
C PHE A 432 14.63 9.20 7.10
N ILE A 433 14.52 9.20 8.42
CA ILE A 433 13.95 8.10 9.18
C ILE A 433 12.65 8.58 9.79
N ILE A 434 11.57 7.88 9.47
CA ILE A 434 10.22 8.27 9.87
C ILE A 434 9.51 7.15 10.62
N LYS A 435 8.73 7.54 11.63
CA LYS A 435 7.70 6.68 12.23
C LYS A 435 6.35 7.35 12.00
N PRO A 436 5.63 6.96 10.93
CA PRO A 436 4.32 7.55 10.64
C PRO A 436 3.30 7.14 11.71
N VAL A 437 2.28 7.95 11.95
CA VAL A 437 1.22 7.66 12.95
C VAL A 437 0.42 6.39 12.62
N THR A 438 0.44 5.96 11.36
CA THR A 438 -0.11 4.69 10.89
C THR A 438 0.73 3.46 11.24
N SER A 439 1.98 3.66 11.69
CA SER A 439 2.80 2.63 12.36
C SER A 439 2.47 2.59 13.84
N ARG A 440 2.36 1.39 14.40
CA ARG A 440 1.95 1.20 15.80
C ARG A 440 2.97 1.85 16.74
N PRO A 441 2.55 2.65 17.74
CA PRO A 441 3.49 3.44 18.54
C PRO A 441 4.42 2.57 19.42
N ALA A 442 3.95 1.41 19.90
CA ALA A 442 4.71 0.51 20.76
C ALA A 442 5.69 -0.42 20.03
N ASN A 443 5.67 -0.47 18.69
CA ASN A 443 6.59 -1.31 17.91
C ASN A 443 7.83 -0.52 17.47
N SER A 444 8.85 -1.26 17.03
CA SER A 444 10.09 -0.68 16.50
C SER A 444 10.03 -0.32 15.02
N GLU A 445 8.90 -0.56 14.34
CA GLU A 445 8.74 -0.28 12.90
C GLU A 445 8.89 1.21 12.62
N ARG A 446 9.81 1.52 11.72
CA ARG A 446 10.11 2.84 11.14
C ARG A 446 10.45 2.67 9.66
N TYR A 447 10.62 3.76 8.93
CA TYR A 447 10.94 3.72 7.50
C TYR A 447 12.12 4.62 7.17
N LEU A 448 13.06 4.09 6.38
CA LEU A 448 14.07 4.88 5.71
C LEU A 448 13.52 5.38 4.38
N VAL A 449 13.53 6.70 4.20
CA VAL A 449 13.22 7.38 2.96
C VAL A 449 14.51 7.96 2.41
N CYS A 450 14.84 7.65 1.16
CA CYS A 450 15.99 8.23 0.47
C CYS A 450 15.48 9.03 -0.73
N LYS A 451 15.82 10.31 -0.77
CA LYS A 451 15.34 11.26 -1.77
C LYS A 451 16.45 11.57 -2.77
N ASN A 452 16.12 11.49 -4.06
CA ASN A 452 16.99 11.81 -5.19
C ASN A 452 18.31 11.03 -5.20
N LEU A 453 18.31 9.85 -5.82
CA LEU A 453 19.53 9.07 -6.04
C LEU A 453 20.56 9.89 -6.83
N ARG A 454 21.74 10.12 -6.25
CA ARG A 454 22.88 10.74 -6.90
C ARG A 454 23.58 9.69 -7.76
N SER A 455 23.54 9.88 -9.08
CA SER A 455 24.20 8.99 -10.03
C SER A 455 24.79 9.79 -11.19
N SER A 456 26.01 9.43 -11.60
CA SER A 456 26.66 9.91 -12.83
C SER A 456 26.14 9.23 -14.09
N LEU A 457 25.37 8.15 -13.93
CA LEU A 457 24.74 7.43 -15.04
C LEU A 457 23.52 8.19 -15.56
N ASN A 458 23.18 8.00 -16.82
CA ASN A 458 21.91 8.50 -17.39
C ASN A 458 20.78 7.45 -17.31
N THR A 459 21.08 6.26 -16.77
CA THR A 459 20.24 5.07 -16.74
C THR A 459 20.31 4.43 -15.35
N MET A 460 19.48 3.43 -15.07
CA MET A 460 19.68 2.55 -13.92
C MET A 460 21.06 1.90 -13.96
N ALA A 461 21.61 1.55 -12.79
CA ALA A 461 22.92 0.91 -12.70
C ALA A 461 22.90 -0.54 -13.22
N GLY A 462 21.86 -1.31 -12.87
CA GLY A 462 21.84 -2.74 -13.10
C GLY A 462 22.66 -3.52 -12.05
N CYS A 463 22.66 -4.85 -12.18
CA CYS A 463 23.30 -5.75 -11.23
C CYS A 463 24.74 -6.07 -11.64
N VAL A 464 25.66 -6.22 -10.69
CA VAL A 464 27.05 -6.63 -11.00
C VAL A 464 27.05 -8.07 -11.56
N PRO A 465 28.02 -8.45 -12.43
CA PRO A 465 28.13 -9.81 -12.95
C PRO A 465 28.10 -10.88 -11.85
N ALA A 466 27.73 -12.11 -12.26
CA ALA A 466 27.60 -13.22 -11.33
C ALA A 466 28.85 -13.40 -10.47
N PRO A 467 28.69 -13.76 -9.19
CA PRO A 467 29.82 -14.00 -8.31
C PRO A 467 30.65 -15.16 -8.88
N LYS A 468 31.98 -15.03 -8.88
CA LYS A 468 32.86 -16.11 -9.33
C LYS A 468 32.77 -17.25 -8.32
N SER A 469 31.96 -18.27 -8.62
CA SER A 469 31.89 -19.48 -7.80
C SER A 469 33.28 -20.10 -7.65
N SER A 470 33.72 -20.35 -6.42
CA SER A 470 34.81 -21.28 -6.12
C SER A 470 34.36 -22.71 -6.47
N SER A 471 34.50 -23.08 -7.75
CA SER A 471 34.43 -24.47 -8.19
C SER A 471 35.46 -24.73 -9.30
N SER A 472 36.74 -24.66 -8.92
CA SER A 472 37.78 -25.39 -9.63
C SER A 472 37.95 -26.76 -8.97
N MET A 473 37.20 -27.76 -9.43
CA MET A 473 37.65 -29.15 -9.36
C MET A 473 37.44 -29.81 -10.72
N THR A 474 38.57 -29.87 -11.44
CA THR A 474 38.99 -30.90 -12.40
C THR A 474 37.92 -31.71 -13.13
N SER A 475 37.94 -31.51 -14.44
CA SER A 475 37.48 -32.40 -15.50
C SER A 475 37.62 -33.90 -15.21
N HIS A 476 36.53 -34.64 -15.40
CA HIS A 476 36.60 -35.85 -16.20
C HIS A 476 35.52 -35.82 -17.28
N SER A 477 36.00 -35.91 -18.51
CA SER A 477 35.26 -36.18 -19.72
C SER A 477 34.47 -37.49 -19.59
N ASP A 478 33.16 -37.42 -19.81
CA ASP A 478 32.51 -38.50 -20.55
C ASP A 478 31.41 -37.92 -21.44
N SER A 479 31.63 -38.10 -22.72
CA SER A 479 30.73 -37.81 -23.81
C SER A 479 29.55 -38.78 -23.77
N THR A 480 28.34 -38.27 -23.63
CA THR A 480 27.17 -38.82 -24.33
C THR A 480 26.14 -37.73 -24.57
N ASP A 481 26.09 -37.29 -25.82
CA ASP A 481 25.01 -36.51 -26.40
C ASP A 481 23.64 -37.16 -26.14
N GLN A 482 22.77 -36.46 -25.40
CA GLN A 482 21.32 -36.54 -25.63
C GLN A 482 20.71 -35.14 -25.59
N LYS A 483 20.53 -34.58 -26.80
CA LYS A 483 19.66 -33.44 -27.07
C LYS A 483 18.22 -33.78 -26.65
N SER A 484 17.73 -33.21 -25.55
CA SER A 484 16.29 -33.11 -25.30
C SER A 484 15.85 -31.65 -25.45
N SER A 485 15.37 -31.30 -26.65
CA SER A 485 14.72 -30.02 -26.92
C SER A 485 13.40 -29.93 -26.16
N PHE A 486 13.34 -29.19 -25.06
CA PHE A 486 12.07 -28.86 -24.42
C PHE A 486 11.51 -27.56 -25.03
N ARG A 487 10.65 -27.76 -26.03
CA ARG A 487 9.87 -26.70 -26.69
C ARG A 487 8.85 -26.14 -25.69
N GLN A 488 9.03 -24.91 -25.22
CA GLN A 488 7.99 -24.19 -24.48
C GLN A 488 6.77 -23.96 -25.39
N LYS A 489 5.64 -24.59 -25.05
CA LYS A 489 4.33 -24.23 -25.61
C LYS A 489 3.88 -22.93 -24.92
N THR A 490 3.99 -21.82 -25.63
CA THR A 490 3.28 -20.59 -25.31
C THR A 490 1.76 -20.83 -25.47
N ARG A 491 1.01 -20.64 -24.39
CA ARG A 491 -0.45 -20.65 -24.42
C ARG A 491 -0.92 -19.34 -25.05
N LYS A 492 -1.38 -19.40 -26.30
CA LYS A 492 -2.12 -18.30 -26.96
C LYS A 492 -3.47 -18.12 -26.27
N PHE A 493 -3.83 -16.88 -25.95
CA PHE A 493 -5.21 -16.50 -25.65
C PHE A 493 -5.93 -15.98 -26.91
N PRO A 494 -7.25 -16.15 -27.02
CA PRO A 494 -8.03 -15.82 -28.22
C PRO A 494 -8.43 -14.34 -28.26
N GLY A 495 -8.40 -13.72 -29.44
CA GLY A 495 -9.07 -12.42 -29.67
C GLY A 495 -8.31 -11.33 -30.43
N GLN A 496 -7.15 -11.59 -31.02
CA GLN A 496 -6.52 -10.64 -31.96
C GLN A 496 -6.46 -11.22 -33.37
N GLN A 497 -7.25 -10.64 -34.27
CA GLN A 497 -7.11 -10.83 -35.71
C GLN A 497 -5.80 -10.19 -36.18
N GLN A 498 -5.08 -10.93 -37.02
CA GLN A 498 -3.81 -10.56 -37.64
C GLN A 498 -3.99 -9.33 -38.54
N GLN A 499 -3.09 -8.36 -38.41
CA GLN A 499 -2.54 -7.65 -39.56
C GLN A 499 -1.02 -7.79 -39.54
N THR A 500 -0.54 -8.52 -40.53
CA THR A 500 0.86 -8.69 -40.88
C THR A 500 1.38 -7.43 -41.58
N THR A 501 2.47 -6.85 -41.06
CA THR A 501 3.41 -6.07 -41.86
C THR A 501 4.83 -6.39 -41.41
N THR A 502 5.45 -7.35 -42.09
CA THR A 502 6.86 -7.32 -42.50
C THR A 502 7.09 -6.02 -43.30
N THR A 503 8.24 -5.33 -43.28
CA THR A 503 9.63 -5.77 -43.21
C THR A 503 10.53 -4.56 -42.97
N ASN A 504 11.64 -4.77 -42.23
CA ASN A 504 13.00 -4.24 -42.40
C ASN A 504 13.66 -4.35 -41.02
N GLY A 505 14.31 -5.44 -40.62
CA GLY A 505 15.29 -6.21 -41.37
C GLY A 505 16.62 -6.17 -40.64
N ILE A 506 16.66 -6.58 -39.36
CA ILE A 506 17.86 -7.09 -38.68
C ILE A 506 17.38 -8.15 -37.68
N VAL A 507 17.61 -9.42 -38.01
CA VAL A 507 17.60 -10.50 -37.02
C VAL A 507 18.96 -10.40 -36.33
N VAL A 508 19.03 -9.70 -35.21
CA VAL A 508 20.16 -9.81 -34.27
C VAL A 508 19.81 -10.94 -33.33
N ASP A 509 20.71 -11.91 -33.16
CA ASP A 509 20.55 -13.04 -32.25
C ASP A 509 20.13 -12.58 -30.84
N ASP A 510 18.90 -12.92 -30.45
CA ASP A 510 18.20 -12.46 -29.23
C ASP A 510 18.82 -12.99 -27.92
N VAL A 511 19.88 -13.81 -28.01
CA VAL A 511 20.67 -14.33 -26.88
C VAL A 511 21.76 -13.34 -26.45
N GLU A 512 22.21 -12.46 -27.36
CA GLU A 512 23.27 -11.48 -27.08
C GLU A 512 22.67 -10.17 -26.55
N ALA A 513 21.48 -9.79 -27.02
CA ALA A 513 20.71 -8.67 -26.45
C ALA A 513 20.28 -8.94 -25.01
N SER A 514 19.99 -10.19 -24.64
CA SER A 514 19.63 -10.59 -23.28
C SER A 514 20.80 -10.54 -22.29
N LYS A 515 22.05 -10.48 -22.76
CA LYS A 515 23.23 -10.17 -21.92
C LYS A 515 23.42 -8.67 -21.65
N LYS A 516 22.72 -7.78 -22.36
CA LYS A 516 22.92 -6.32 -22.32
C LYS A 516 22.04 -5.61 -21.27
N PHE A 517 20.90 -6.20 -20.87
CA PHE A 517 19.96 -5.56 -19.94
C PHE A 517 20.14 -6.03 -18.50
N GLY A 518 20.27 -5.09 -17.58
CA GLY A 518 20.26 -5.35 -16.14
C GLY A 518 21.59 -5.83 -15.55
N ILE A 519 22.68 -5.80 -16.33
CA ILE A 519 24.04 -6.04 -15.83
C ILE A 519 24.84 -4.74 -15.92
N LEU A 520 25.48 -4.36 -14.81
CA LEU A 520 26.39 -3.23 -14.72
C LEU A 520 27.71 -3.60 -15.40
N THR A 521 27.93 -3.06 -16.61
CA THR A 521 29.08 -3.40 -17.46
C THR A 521 30.30 -2.51 -17.24
N ASP A 522 30.12 -1.28 -16.75
CA ASP A 522 31.21 -0.33 -16.49
C ASP A 522 31.17 0.21 -15.06
N MET A 523 31.91 -0.47 -14.18
CA MET A 523 32.07 -0.09 -12.77
C MET A 523 32.74 1.28 -12.60
N LYS A 524 33.64 1.67 -13.51
CA LYS A 524 34.36 2.94 -13.42
C LYS A 524 33.42 4.12 -13.67
N GLN A 525 32.49 3.96 -14.60
CA GLN A 525 31.50 4.99 -14.93
C GLN A 525 30.45 5.17 -13.81
N SER A 526 30.08 4.09 -13.12
CA SER A 526 29.09 4.12 -12.04
C SER A 526 29.59 4.75 -10.73
N GLY A 527 30.89 5.05 -10.61
CA GLY A 527 31.46 5.76 -9.46
C GLY A 527 31.07 5.16 -8.11
N SER A 528 30.71 6.01 -7.16
CA SER A 528 30.31 5.64 -5.79
C SER A 528 29.12 4.68 -5.77
N LEU A 529 28.15 4.85 -6.67
CA LEU A 529 26.97 3.98 -6.76
C LEU A 529 27.38 2.54 -7.09
N GLY A 530 28.23 2.35 -8.10
CA GLY A 530 28.73 1.02 -8.44
C GLY A 530 29.53 0.38 -7.31
N LEU A 531 30.37 1.16 -6.63
CA LEU A 531 31.17 0.69 -5.51
C LEU A 531 30.29 0.13 -4.37
N VAL A 532 29.25 0.86 -3.96
CA VAL A 532 28.32 0.41 -2.91
C VAL A 532 27.49 -0.79 -3.37
N ILE A 533 27.02 -0.82 -4.63
CA ILE A 533 26.29 -1.99 -5.17
C ILE A 533 27.17 -3.25 -5.07
N ASN A 534 28.45 -3.15 -5.47
CA ASN A 534 29.37 -4.28 -5.39
C ASN A 534 29.65 -4.69 -3.94
N HIS A 535 29.87 -3.71 -3.06
CA HIS A 535 30.08 -3.96 -1.63
C HIS A 535 28.89 -4.67 -0.98
N PHE A 536 27.68 -4.14 -1.14
CA PHE A 536 26.46 -4.79 -0.63
C PHE A 536 26.29 -6.19 -1.20
N LEU A 537 26.59 -6.40 -2.49
CA LEU A 537 26.51 -7.74 -3.07
C LEU A 537 27.51 -8.71 -2.40
N GLN A 538 28.76 -8.30 -2.19
CA GLN A 538 29.77 -9.11 -1.50
C GLN A 538 29.35 -9.44 -0.05
N VAL A 539 28.82 -8.46 0.69
CA VAL A 539 28.31 -8.68 2.05
C VAL A 539 27.14 -9.68 2.03
N ASN A 540 26.19 -9.53 1.10
CA ASN A 540 25.08 -10.46 0.97
C ASN A 540 25.54 -11.90 0.67
N GLU A 541 26.53 -12.06 -0.21
CA GLU A 541 27.13 -13.35 -0.50
C GLU A 541 27.79 -13.96 0.74
N LYS A 542 28.56 -13.18 1.50
CA LYS A 542 29.17 -13.63 2.75
C LYS A 542 28.11 -14.09 3.75
N LEU A 543 27.03 -13.34 3.92
CA LEU A 543 25.90 -13.72 4.78
C LEU A 543 25.26 -15.03 4.33
N ASN A 544 25.08 -15.24 3.02
CA ASN A 544 24.57 -16.50 2.47
C ASN A 544 25.54 -17.67 2.69
N GLN A 545 26.85 -17.46 2.54
CA GLN A 545 27.87 -18.47 2.81
C GLN A 545 27.87 -18.88 4.29
N ILE A 546 27.82 -17.91 5.21
CA ILE A 546 27.76 -18.15 6.66
C ILE A 546 26.51 -18.96 7.00
N LYS A 547 25.34 -18.61 6.46
CA LYS A 547 24.09 -19.37 6.66
C LYS A 547 24.18 -20.81 6.14
N THR A 548 24.81 -21.01 4.98
CA THR A 548 24.97 -22.34 4.37
C THR A 548 25.94 -23.21 5.17
N ASN A 549 27.06 -22.63 5.61
CA ASN A 549 28.03 -23.37 6.42
C ASN A 549 27.42 -23.81 7.77
N GLN A 550 26.59 -22.96 8.38
CA GLN A 550 25.89 -23.27 9.63
C GLN A 550 24.83 -24.37 9.49
N SER A 551 24.21 -24.53 8.32
CA SER A 551 23.24 -25.61 8.09
C SER A 551 23.90 -26.97 7.82
N VAL A 552 25.15 -26.98 7.33
CA VAL A 552 25.91 -28.19 7.01
C VAL A 552 26.74 -28.70 8.19
N SER A 553 27.22 -27.82 9.08
CA SER A 553 28.04 -28.19 10.25
C SER A 553 27.20 -28.58 11.47
N SER A 554 26.51 -29.72 11.42
CA SER A 554 25.86 -30.34 12.59
C SER A 554 26.75 -31.30 13.38
N SER A 555 28.06 -31.39 13.05
CA SER A 555 29.03 -32.23 13.77
C SER A 555 30.37 -31.51 14.03
N SER A 556 30.62 -31.21 15.31
CA SER A 556 31.94 -31.15 15.96
C SER A 556 33.07 -30.35 15.28
N SER A 557 32.94 -29.03 15.14
CA SER A 557 34.10 -28.14 14.92
C SER A 557 34.19 -27.06 15.97
N ILE A 558 35.37 -26.92 16.58
CA ILE A 558 35.74 -25.99 17.69
C ILE A 558 35.81 -24.52 17.24
N ASN A 559 35.45 -24.20 15.99
CA ASN A 559 35.55 -22.83 15.48
C ASN A 559 34.37 -21.97 16.00
N PRO A 560 34.63 -20.75 16.49
CA PRO A 560 33.58 -19.84 16.91
C PRO A 560 32.64 -19.54 15.74
N LYS A 561 31.34 -19.56 16.00
CA LYS A 561 30.33 -19.15 15.03
C LYS A 561 30.55 -17.66 14.75
N LEU A 562 30.87 -17.30 13.52
CA LEU A 562 31.06 -15.90 13.09
C LEU A 562 29.86 -15.40 12.31
N ASP A 563 29.69 -14.09 12.32
CA ASP A 563 28.69 -13.33 11.58
C ASP A 563 29.29 -11.99 11.12
N VAL A 564 28.70 -11.36 10.09
CA VAL A 564 29.11 -10.03 9.62
C VAL A 564 28.44 -8.96 10.49
N LEU A 565 29.23 -8.26 11.30
CA LEU A 565 28.74 -7.24 12.25
C LEU A 565 28.92 -5.82 11.75
N ARG A 566 29.88 -5.60 10.84
CA ARG A 566 30.22 -4.27 10.31
C ARG A 566 30.38 -4.34 8.80
N ILE A 567 29.96 -3.27 8.12
CA ILE A 567 30.17 -3.08 6.68
C ILE A 567 30.94 -1.80 6.36
N CYS A 568 31.19 -0.98 7.38
CA CYS A 568 31.94 0.28 7.33
C CYS A 568 32.85 0.40 8.56
N HIS A 569 33.88 1.22 8.44
CA HIS A 569 34.68 1.69 9.57
C HIS A 569 33.85 2.65 10.42
N THR A 570 33.27 2.15 11.51
CA THR A 570 32.48 2.93 12.47
C THR A 570 33.26 4.11 13.02
N GLU A 571 34.58 3.95 13.18
CA GLU A 571 35.46 5.01 13.66
C GLU A 571 35.50 6.21 12.69
N ILE A 572 35.19 6.01 11.41
CA ILE A 572 35.05 7.09 10.42
C ILE A 572 33.65 7.70 10.50
N ILE A 573 32.61 6.89 10.71
CA ILE A 573 31.23 7.37 10.91
C ILE A 573 31.14 8.26 12.16
N GLU A 574 31.82 7.87 13.25
CA GLU A 574 31.86 8.61 14.51
C GLU A 574 32.49 10.01 14.38
N GLN A 575 33.34 10.22 13.36
CA GLN A 575 33.93 11.54 13.07
C GLN A 575 32.94 12.49 12.38
N ASP A 576 31.86 11.97 11.79
CA ASP A 576 30.77 12.76 11.24
C ASP A 576 29.80 13.14 12.36
N GLU A 577 30.15 14.22 13.08
CA GLU A 577 29.37 14.70 14.23
C GLU A 577 27.89 14.97 13.89
N LYS A 578 27.60 15.42 12.66
CA LYS A 578 26.23 15.73 12.23
C LYS A 578 25.43 14.46 12.02
N PHE A 579 26.03 13.46 11.39
CA PHE A 579 25.41 12.15 11.27
C PHE A 579 25.22 11.48 12.63
N MET A 580 26.20 11.57 13.52
CA MET A 580 26.11 11.03 14.88
C MET A 580 24.99 11.69 15.70
N GLN A 581 24.88 13.02 15.65
CA GLN A 581 23.77 13.75 16.27
C GLN A 581 22.41 13.32 15.70
N PHE A 582 22.33 13.13 14.38
CA PHE A 582 21.13 12.63 13.72
C PHE A 582 20.73 11.23 14.21
N ILE A 583 21.65 10.26 14.18
CA ILE A 583 21.36 8.88 14.57
C ILE A 583 21.09 8.74 16.08
N GLN A 584 21.94 9.32 16.92
CA GLN A 584 21.77 9.23 18.38
C GLN A 584 20.49 9.97 18.82
N GLY A 585 20.29 11.20 18.35
CA GLY A 585 19.08 11.97 18.66
C GLY A 585 17.80 11.25 18.24
N MET A 586 17.78 10.71 17.01
CA MET A 586 16.66 9.92 16.49
C MET A 586 16.41 8.66 17.31
N ASN A 587 17.44 7.85 17.58
CA ASN A 587 17.29 6.61 18.32
C ASN A 587 16.77 6.85 19.73
N GLU A 588 17.31 7.84 20.43
CA GLU A 588 16.84 8.19 21.78
C GLU A 588 15.41 8.73 21.77
N ASP A 589 15.07 9.60 20.82
CA ASP A 589 13.71 10.11 20.66
C ASP A 589 12.70 8.99 20.42
N PHE A 590 13.03 8.05 19.52
CA PHE A 590 12.16 6.93 19.23
C PHE A 590 12.04 5.96 20.41
N ALA A 591 13.15 5.69 21.12
CA ALA A 591 13.17 4.86 22.31
C ALA A 591 12.31 5.45 23.44
N LYS A 592 12.45 6.75 23.74
CA LYS A 592 11.65 7.47 24.76
C LYS A 592 10.16 7.30 24.50
N HIS A 593 9.73 7.61 23.27
CA HIS A 593 8.32 7.49 22.89
C HIS A 593 7.83 6.04 22.85
N GLN A 594 8.69 5.09 22.48
CA GLN A 594 8.34 3.67 22.50
C GLN A 594 8.14 3.17 23.94
N CYS A 595 8.94 3.61 24.91
CA CYS A 595 8.73 3.32 26.34
C CYS A 595 7.37 3.83 26.82
N ILE A 596 7.01 5.08 26.48
CA ILE A 596 5.70 5.66 26.84
C ILE A 596 4.57 4.83 26.21
N ALA A 597 4.68 4.47 24.93
CA ALA A 597 3.67 3.67 24.24
C ALA A 597 3.55 2.24 24.79
N LEU A 598 4.67 1.61 25.16
CA LEU A 598 4.70 0.28 25.75
C LEU A 598 4.12 0.30 27.18
N SER A 599 4.47 1.30 27.99
CA SER A 599 3.89 1.47 29.33
C SER A 599 2.39 1.73 29.27
N LYS A 600 1.90 2.55 28.32
CA LYS A 600 0.46 2.71 28.03
C LYS A 600 -0.20 1.38 27.67
N LEU A 601 0.40 0.62 26.76
CA LEU A 601 -0.13 -0.68 26.34
C LEU A 601 -0.23 -1.67 27.53
N LEU A 602 0.77 -1.68 28.40
CA LEU A 602 0.78 -2.51 29.61
C LEU A 602 -0.30 -2.06 30.61
N ALA A 603 -0.47 -0.76 30.85
CA ALA A 603 -1.54 -0.23 31.69
C ALA A 603 -2.93 -0.66 31.18
N PHE A 604 -3.19 -0.51 29.88
CA PHE A 604 -4.44 -0.96 29.26
C PHE A 604 -4.60 -2.48 29.30
N SER A 605 -3.51 -3.27 29.34
CA SER A 605 -3.58 -4.72 29.48
C SER A 605 -4.04 -5.20 30.86
N GLN A 606 -3.86 -4.36 31.89
CA GLN A 606 -4.38 -4.61 33.24
C GLN A 606 -5.78 -4.03 33.40
N ASP A 607 -5.99 -2.78 33.00
CA ASP A 607 -7.28 -2.11 33.12
C ASP A 607 -8.06 -2.10 31.78
N HIS A 608 -9.12 -2.91 31.75
CA HIS A 608 -9.99 -3.07 30.59
C HIS A 608 -11.02 -1.94 30.44
N SER A 609 -11.16 -1.06 31.44
CA SER A 609 -12.05 0.11 31.40
C SER A 609 -11.44 1.29 30.64
N LEU A 610 -10.10 1.34 30.54
CA LEU A 610 -9.40 2.39 29.81
C LEU A 610 -9.70 2.34 28.31
N THR A 611 -9.96 3.52 27.73
CA THR A 611 -10.25 3.70 26.30
C THR A 611 -9.66 5.02 25.80
N GLU A 612 -9.14 5.03 24.57
CA GLU A 612 -8.67 6.25 23.91
C GLU A 612 -9.84 6.99 23.26
N LYS A 613 -10.22 8.13 23.83
CA LYS A 613 -11.45 8.85 23.49
C LYS A 613 -11.35 9.59 22.15
N ARG A 614 -10.13 9.91 21.68
CA ARG A 614 -9.90 10.73 20.48
C ARG A 614 -9.74 9.97 19.18
N GLN A 615 -9.90 8.64 19.18
CA GLN A 615 -9.68 7.82 17.98
C GLN A 615 -10.53 8.27 16.77
N ASP A 616 -11.78 8.67 17.00
CA ASP A 616 -12.71 9.07 15.94
C ASP A 616 -12.39 10.47 15.37
N GLU A 617 -11.99 11.40 16.24
CA GLU A 617 -11.49 12.72 15.83
C GLU A 617 -10.23 12.59 14.98
N LEU A 618 -9.20 11.90 15.51
CA LEU A 618 -7.92 11.70 14.83
C LEU A 618 -8.09 10.95 13.50
N TYR A 619 -9.01 9.98 13.44
CA TYR A 619 -9.37 9.30 12.21
C TYR A 619 -9.84 10.29 11.13
N ARG A 620 -10.74 11.22 11.45
CA ARG A 620 -11.24 12.21 10.49
C ARG A 620 -10.13 13.18 10.07
N THR A 621 -9.42 13.75 11.04
CA THR A 621 -8.37 14.76 10.78
C THR A 621 -7.22 14.19 9.94
N CYS A 622 -6.78 12.96 10.22
CA CYS A 622 -5.75 12.29 9.41
C CYS A 622 -6.20 12.06 7.97
N LEU A 623 -7.44 11.59 7.76
CA LEU A 623 -7.94 11.34 6.40
C LEU A 623 -8.13 12.62 5.59
N GLU A 624 -8.57 13.69 6.24
CA GLU A 624 -8.66 15.02 5.65
C GLU A 624 -7.27 15.52 5.22
N LYS A 625 -6.29 15.47 6.13
CA LYS A 625 -4.89 15.84 5.86
C LYS A 625 -4.31 15.09 4.66
N TRP A 626 -4.49 13.77 4.59
CA TRP A 626 -3.92 12.94 3.52
C TRP A 626 -4.69 12.99 2.19
N LYS A 627 -5.73 13.84 2.11
CA LYS A 627 -6.64 13.94 0.95
C LYS A 627 -7.17 12.57 0.52
N ASN A 628 -7.38 11.70 1.49
CA ASN A 628 -7.98 10.39 1.31
C ASN A 628 -9.45 10.54 1.69
N GLY A 629 -10.29 11.06 0.77
CA GLY A 629 -11.70 11.27 1.11
C GLY A 629 -12.39 9.98 1.64
N LEU A 630 -13.57 10.10 2.23
CA LEU A 630 -14.34 8.94 2.66
C LEU A 630 -15.16 8.41 1.47
N ARG A 631 -14.97 7.14 1.08
CA ARG A 631 -15.84 6.46 0.11
C ARG A 631 -16.65 5.41 0.84
N LYS A 632 -17.97 5.54 0.82
CA LYS A 632 -18.89 4.48 1.27
C LYS A 632 -19.65 3.95 0.07
N HIS A 633 -19.84 2.64 -0.01
CA HIS A 633 -20.83 2.08 -0.91
C HIS A 633 -22.23 2.46 -0.40
N GLY A 634 -23.22 2.56 -1.28
CA GLY A 634 -24.62 2.78 -0.92
C GLY A 634 -25.49 1.81 -1.70
N LEU A 635 -26.53 1.26 -1.09
CA LEU A 635 -27.49 0.40 -1.77
C LEU A 635 -28.69 1.24 -2.20
N PHE A 636 -28.95 1.34 -3.50
CA PHE A 636 -30.09 2.10 -4.03
C PHE A 636 -31.24 1.17 -4.44
N ILE A 637 -32.45 1.46 -3.96
CA ILE A 637 -33.69 0.78 -4.36
C ILE A 637 -34.29 1.53 -5.55
N TYR A 638 -34.44 0.85 -6.69
CA TYR A 638 -35.03 1.43 -7.91
C TYR A 638 -36.50 1.02 -8.13
N ASP A 639 -36.95 -0.09 -7.56
CA ASP A 639 -38.36 -0.48 -7.48
C ASP A 639 -38.54 -1.58 -6.41
N VAL A 640 -39.79 -1.87 -6.06
CA VAL A 640 -40.19 -2.72 -4.95
C VAL A 640 -41.23 -3.75 -5.38
N VAL A 641 -40.89 -5.02 -5.20
CA VAL A 641 -41.85 -6.14 -5.32
C VAL A 641 -42.66 -6.34 -4.04
N CYS A 642 -41.98 -6.28 -2.88
CA CYS A 642 -42.58 -6.58 -1.58
C CYS A 642 -41.83 -5.82 -0.46
N ILE A 643 -42.57 -5.29 0.51
CA ILE A 643 -42.04 -4.70 1.75
C ILE A 643 -42.72 -5.36 2.95
N TYR A 644 -41.94 -5.88 3.90
CA TYR A 644 -42.44 -6.54 5.12
C TYR A 644 -43.55 -7.59 4.88
N GLY A 645 -43.42 -8.40 3.82
CA GLY A 645 -44.41 -9.42 3.45
C GLY A 645 -45.66 -8.88 2.74
N ARG A 646 -45.78 -7.57 2.54
CA ARG A 646 -46.85 -6.96 1.75
C ARG A 646 -46.44 -6.87 0.28
N ASP A 647 -47.24 -7.49 -0.59
CA ASP A 647 -47.08 -7.42 -2.04
C ASP A 647 -47.37 -6.00 -2.55
N CYS A 648 -46.39 -5.40 -3.23
CA CYS A 648 -46.47 -4.05 -3.79
C CYS A 648 -46.66 -4.05 -5.31
N ARG A 649 -46.64 -5.21 -5.98
CA ARG A 649 -46.58 -5.30 -7.45
C ARG A 649 -47.76 -4.66 -8.18
N LYS A 650 -48.94 -4.66 -7.56
CA LYS A 650 -50.16 -4.06 -8.12
C LYS A 650 -50.28 -2.56 -7.87
N LEU A 651 -49.43 -1.99 -7.02
CA LEU A 651 -49.46 -0.56 -6.72
C LEU A 651 -48.80 0.23 -7.85
N PRO A 652 -49.23 1.48 -8.12
CA PRO A 652 -48.53 2.36 -9.05
C PRO A 652 -47.06 2.57 -8.67
N TYR A 653 -46.16 2.73 -9.65
CA TYR A 653 -44.72 2.91 -9.40
C TYR A 653 -44.42 3.97 -8.35
N ARG A 654 -45.06 5.14 -8.44
CA ARG A 654 -44.91 6.21 -7.44
C ARG A 654 -45.18 5.72 -6.01
N LYS A 655 -46.24 4.92 -5.84
CA LYS A 655 -46.60 4.40 -4.52
C LYS A 655 -45.61 3.36 -4.02
N ARG A 656 -45.04 2.55 -4.91
CA ARG A 656 -43.97 1.60 -4.58
C ARG A 656 -42.72 2.31 -4.08
N MET A 657 -42.32 3.41 -4.74
CA MET A 657 -41.16 4.21 -4.35
C MET A 657 -41.38 4.99 -3.04
N GLU A 658 -42.57 5.54 -2.80
CA GLU A 658 -42.91 6.16 -1.51
C GLU A 658 -42.78 5.18 -0.34
N LEU A 659 -43.24 3.93 -0.52
CA LEU A 659 -43.09 2.89 0.49
C LEU A 659 -41.62 2.51 0.70
N ALA A 660 -40.82 2.49 -0.38
CA ALA A 660 -39.37 2.26 -0.29
C ALA A 660 -38.69 3.34 0.56
N GLU A 661 -39.01 4.61 0.32
CA GLU A 661 -38.45 5.74 1.06
C GLU A 661 -38.82 5.67 2.55
N GLN A 662 -40.08 5.39 2.86
CA GLN A 662 -40.53 5.16 4.24
C GLN A 662 -39.77 4.01 4.91
N MET A 663 -39.53 2.91 4.20
CA MET A 663 -38.71 1.81 4.70
C MET A 663 -37.27 2.25 5.00
N THR A 664 -36.64 3.06 4.13
CA THR A 664 -35.27 3.54 4.37
C THR A 664 -35.13 4.37 5.65
N ASN A 665 -36.15 5.13 6.01
CA ASN A 665 -36.17 5.91 7.25
C ASN A 665 -36.26 5.05 8.52
N VAL A 666 -36.77 3.81 8.40
CA VAL A 666 -36.90 2.87 9.52
C VAL A 666 -35.64 2.02 9.69
N ILE A 667 -34.98 1.65 8.60
CA ILE A 667 -33.85 0.70 8.63
C ILE A 667 -32.48 1.36 8.78
N ASN A 668 -32.34 2.65 8.44
CA ASN A 668 -31.08 3.37 8.60
C ASN A 668 -31.03 4.04 9.98
N PHE A 669 -30.38 3.40 10.95
CA PHE A 669 -30.21 3.98 12.29
C PHE A 669 -29.03 4.99 12.31
N PRO A 670 -29.09 6.05 13.13
CA PRO A 670 -28.07 7.12 13.16
C PRO A 670 -26.63 6.64 13.40
N ASP A 671 -26.44 5.55 14.14
CA ASP A 671 -25.12 5.06 14.56
C ASP A 671 -24.65 3.81 13.78
N MET A 672 -25.23 3.54 12.60
CA MET A 672 -24.82 2.40 11.80
C MET A 672 -23.43 2.61 11.18
N THR A 673 -22.58 1.61 11.35
CA THR A 673 -21.25 1.54 10.70
C THR A 673 -21.34 1.05 9.25
N SER A 674 -22.46 0.44 8.86
CA SER A 674 -22.71 -0.06 7.50
C SER A 674 -23.28 1.02 6.58
N SER A 675 -23.30 0.72 5.28
CA SER A 675 -23.83 1.59 4.23
C SER A 675 -25.34 1.76 4.33
N ASN A 676 -25.82 3.00 4.31
CA ASN A 676 -27.27 3.29 4.28
C ASN A 676 -27.92 2.74 3.01
N VAL A 677 -29.13 2.20 3.16
CA VAL A 677 -30.02 1.85 2.06
C VAL A 677 -30.77 3.11 1.64
N ARG A 678 -30.83 3.42 0.36
CA ARG A 678 -31.32 4.71 -0.15
C ARG A 678 -32.28 4.50 -1.30
N VAL A 679 -33.10 5.51 -1.54
CA VAL A 679 -33.90 5.65 -2.76
C VAL A 679 -33.31 6.80 -3.56
N PRO A 680 -33.09 6.66 -4.89
CA PRO A 680 -32.60 7.77 -5.70
C PRO A 680 -33.66 8.88 -5.79
N PRO A 681 -33.24 10.13 -6.06
CA PRO A 681 -34.18 11.23 -6.24
C PRO A 681 -35.24 10.90 -7.30
N PHE A 682 -36.50 10.98 -6.90
CA PHE A 682 -37.64 10.76 -7.78
C PHE A 682 -38.17 12.12 -8.24
N LEU A 683 -38.08 12.39 -9.55
CA LEU A 683 -38.36 13.69 -10.15
C LEU A 683 -39.37 13.54 -11.28
N LYS A 684 -40.24 14.53 -11.46
CA LYS A 684 -41.03 14.63 -12.70
C LYS A 684 -40.14 15.03 -13.86
N LEU A 685 -40.53 14.64 -15.07
CA LEU A 685 -39.77 15.00 -16.28
C LEU A 685 -39.68 16.52 -16.47
N SER A 686 -40.71 17.28 -16.05
CA SER A 686 -40.70 18.75 -16.08
C SER A 686 -39.69 19.39 -15.12
N GLU A 687 -39.29 18.70 -14.05
CA GLU A 687 -38.40 19.23 -13.01
C GLU A 687 -36.92 19.00 -13.31
N ILE A 688 -36.62 18.22 -14.35
CA ILE A 688 -35.27 17.76 -14.66
C ILE A 688 -34.31 18.92 -14.99
N VAL A 689 -34.79 19.94 -15.69
CA VAL A 689 -33.99 21.11 -16.09
C VAL A 689 -33.53 21.85 -14.85
N ASP A 690 -34.46 22.14 -13.94
CA ASP A 690 -34.17 22.82 -12.68
C ASP A 690 -33.29 21.96 -11.76
N TYR A 691 -33.55 20.66 -11.70
CA TYR A 691 -32.74 19.72 -10.91
C TYR A 691 -31.27 19.74 -11.36
N VAL A 692 -31.01 19.58 -12.67
CA VAL A 692 -29.65 19.55 -13.21
C VAL A 692 -28.94 20.89 -12.96
N LYS A 693 -29.64 22.02 -13.10
CA LYS A 693 -29.08 23.37 -12.82
C LYS A 693 -28.75 23.60 -11.35
N LYS A 694 -29.47 22.95 -10.43
CA LYS A 694 -29.30 23.09 -8.98
C LYS A 694 -28.24 22.16 -8.37
N LEU A 695 -27.66 21.24 -9.14
CA LEU A 695 -26.61 20.36 -8.63
C LEU A 695 -25.38 21.18 -8.25
N PRO A 696 -24.97 21.24 -6.96
CA PRO A 696 -23.76 21.95 -6.57
C PRO A 696 -22.55 21.29 -7.20
N LEU A 697 -21.62 22.15 -7.63
CA LEU A 697 -20.30 21.75 -8.07
C LEU A 697 -19.44 21.47 -6.83
N LEU A 698 -19.17 20.19 -6.55
CA LEU A 698 -18.39 19.77 -5.39
C LEU A 698 -17.13 18.99 -5.79
N PRO A 699 -16.07 19.02 -4.96
CA PRO A 699 -14.88 18.20 -5.18
C PRO A 699 -15.24 16.71 -5.19
N CYS A 700 -14.69 15.96 -6.14
CA CYS A 700 -14.86 14.51 -6.22
C CYS A 700 -13.50 13.84 -6.38
N LYS A 701 -13.30 12.70 -5.75
CA LYS A 701 -12.08 11.90 -5.90
C LYS A 701 -11.82 11.44 -7.33
N ASP A 702 -12.89 11.21 -8.07
CA ASP A 702 -12.86 10.62 -9.40
C ASP A 702 -12.86 11.71 -10.50
N SER A 703 -12.77 13.01 -10.14
CA SER A 703 -12.78 14.14 -11.08
C SER A 703 -11.85 15.29 -10.68
N PRO A 704 -11.11 15.92 -11.63
CA PRO A 704 -10.24 17.09 -11.36
C PRO A 704 -11.02 18.35 -11.03
N THR A 705 -12.14 18.49 -11.69
CA THR A 705 -13.01 19.64 -11.58
C THR A 705 -14.10 19.32 -10.58
N LEU A 706 -14.64 20.38 -10.00
CA LEU A 706 -15.89 20.26 -9.29
C LEU A 706 -16.91 19.59 -10.22
N VAL A 707 -17.58 18.56 -9.72
CA VAL A 707 -18.60 17.83 -10.47
C VAL A 707 -19.96 18.15 -9.90
N PRO A 708 -20.99 18.17 -10.75
CA PRO A 708 -22.37 18.30 -10.29
C PRO A 708 -22.71 17.09 -9.43
N MET A 709 -22.94 17.34 -8.15
CA MET A 709 -23.15 16.32 -7.13
C MET A 709 -24.54 16.46 -6.54
N HIS A 710 -25.23 15.34 -6.35
CA HIS A 710 -26.45 15.35 -5.56
C HIS A 710 -26.08 15.28 -4.08
N CYS A 711 -26.52 16.27 -3.30
CA CYS A 711 -26.32 16.31 -1.85
C CYS A 711 -27.54 15.76 -1.13
N LEU A 712 -27.32 14.75 -0.28
CA LEU A 712 -28.33 14.20 0.60
C LEU A 712 -28.37 14.98 1.93
N SER A 713 -29.47 14.85 2.66
CA SER A 713 -29.70 15.54 3.94
C SER A 713 -28.72 15.13 5.05
N ASP A 714 -28.11 13.95 4.95
CA ASP A 714 -27.10 13.45 5.87
C ASP A 714 -25.66 13.86 5.49
N GLY A 715 -25.51 14.77 4.51
CA GLY A 715 -24.23 15.27 4.04
C GLY A 715 -23.52 14.33 3.04
N PHE A 716 -24.09 13.17 2.71
CA PHE A 716 -23.51 12.30 1.69
C PHE A 716 -23.74 12.87 0.29
N THR A 717 -22.75 12.75 -0.59
CA THR A 717 -22.80 13.27 -1.95
C THR A 717 -22.51 12.17 -2.97
N PHE A 718 -23.17 12.21 -4.13
CA PHE A 718 -22.86 11.30 -5.23
C PHE A 718 -23.01 11.99 -6.58
N GLN A 719 -22.18 11.59 -7.54
CA GLN A 719 -22.23 12.07 -8.91
C GLN A 719 -23.24 11.23 -9.69
N PRO A 720 -24.32 11.82 -10.22
CA PRO A 720 -25.24 11.10 -11.08
C PRO A 720 -24.55 10.68 -12.40
N HIS A 721 -24.59 9.39 -12.73
CA HIS A 721 -23.98 8.85 -13.97
C HIS A 721 -25.01 8.58 -15.08
N SER A 722 -26.28 8.43 -14.72
CA SER A 722 -27.37 8.20 -15.64
C SER A 722 -28.70 8.54 -14.99
N LEU A 723 -29.69 8.90 -15.81
CA LEU A 723 -31.08 8.94 -15.42
C LEU A 723 -31.78 7.64 -15.80
N LEU A 724 -32.72 7.22 -14.96
CA LEU A 724 -33.62 6.11 -15.25
C LEU A 724 -35.00 6.72 -15.53
N LEU A 725 -35.37 6.79 -16.80
CA LEU A 725 -36.69 7.22 -17.22
C LEU A 725 -37.67 6.08 -17.00
N VAL A 726 -38.77 6.35 -16.31
CA VAL A 726 -39.76 5.34 -15.92
C VAL A 726 -41.09 5.63 -16.58
N GLN A 727 -41.51 4.72 -17.45
CA GLN A 727 -42.86 4.72 -17.97
C GLN A 727 -43.76 3.96 -17.00
N HIS A 728 -44.72 4.67 -16.41
CA HIS A 728 -45.55 4.19 -15.30
C HIS A 728 -47.06 4.23 -15.61
N MET A 729 -47.41 4.63 -16.83
CA MET A 729 -48.78 4.68 -17.35
C MET A 729 -48.82 4.18 -18.79
N THR A 730 -50.00 3.75 -19.24
CA THR A 730 -50.22 3.28 -20.61
C THR A 730 -50.02 4.41 -21.65
N ASP A 731 -49.74 4.04 -22.90
CA ASP A 731 -49.49 5.00 -24.00
C ASP A 731 -50.72 5.85 -24.38
N ASN A 732 -51.90 5.52 -23.87
CA ASN A 732 -53.14 6.23 -24.17
C ASN A 732 -53.24 7.59 -23.47
N TRP A 733 -52.47 7.79 -22.40
CA TRP A 733 -52.56 8.95 -21.53
C TRP A 733 -51.28 9.77 -21.53
N THR A 734 -51.40 11.09 -21.50
CA THR A 734 -50.27 12.01 -21.34
C THR A 734 -50.52 13.07 -20.29
N GLU A 735 -49.46 13.44 -19.56
CA GLU A 735 -49.47 14.51 -18.56
C GLU A 735 -49.34 15.87 -19.28
N GLU A 736 -50.27 16.79 -19.01
CA GLU A 736 -50.30 18.14 -19.58
C GLU A 736 -50.53 19.19 -18.48
N ILE A 737 -50.19 20.45 -18.76
CA ILE A 737 -50.39 21.56 -17.84
C ILE A 737 -51.57 22.41 -18.33
N SER A 738 -52.59 22.55 -17.50
CA SER A 738 -53.73 23.41 -17.79
C SER A 738 -53.29 24.86 -17.91
N ARG A 739 -53.57 25.49 -19.06
CA ARG A 739 -53.25 26.90 -19.30
C ARG A 739 -54.00 27.86 -18.37
N SER A 740 -55.19 27.47 -17.90
CA SER A 740 -56.04 28.32 -17.06
C SER A 740 -55.74 28.20 -15.57
N THR A 741 -55.32 27.02 -15.11
CA THR A 741 -55.09 26.75 -13.68
C THR A 741 -53.63 26.52 -13.31
N GLY A 742 -52.75 26.33 -14.30
CA GLY A 742 -51.37 25.90 -14.10
C GLY A 742 -51.22 24.51 -13.48
N LYS A 743 -52.33 23.79 -13.27
CA LYS A 743 -52.32 22.46 -12.68
C LYS A 743 -52.10 21.41 -13.75
N VAL A 744 -51.36 20.37 -13.37
CA VAL A 744 -51.21 19.17 -14.17
C VAL A 744 -52.55 18.44 -14.29
N TYR A 745 -52.89 17.99 -15.49
CA TYR A 745 -53.97 17.05 -15.78
C TYR A 745 -53.49 15.95 -16.72
N TYR A 746 -54.23 14.85 -16.79
CA TYR A 746 -53.99 13.75 -17.73
C TYR A 746 -54.98 13.83 -18.88
N PHE A 747 -54.48 13.73 -20.10
CA PHE A 747 -55.26 13.73 -21.33
C PHE A 747 -55.20 12.36 -22.00
N ASN A 748 -56.34 11.76 -22.28
CA ASN A 748 -56.44 10.54 -23.07
C ASN A 748 -56.48 10.88 -24.55
N ARG A 749 -55.43 10.48 -25.29
CA ARG A 749 -55.29 10.80 -26.72
C ARG A 749 -56.28 10.07 -27.62
N VAL A 750 -56.77 8.91 -27.17
CA VAL A 750 -57.69 8.07 -27.95
C VAL A 750 -59.14 8.51 -27.73
N LYS A 751 -59.50 8.81 -26.47
CA LYS A 751 -60.87 9.20 -26.08
C LYS A 751 -61.11 10.70 -26.10
N SER A 752 -60.05 11.52 -26.19
CA SER A 752 -60.11 12.97 -26.07
C SER A 752 -60.73 13.46 -24.75
N GLU A 753 -60.43 12.76 -23.65
CA GLU A 753 -60.93 13.07 -22.30
C GLU A 753 -59.80 13.58 -21.40
N SER A 754 -60.11 14.52 -20.51
CA SER A 754 -59.17 15.07 -19.54
C SER A 754 -59.62 14.77 -18.11
N THR A 755 -58.68 14.40 -17.24
CA THR A 755 -58.92 14.18 -15.80
C THR A 755 -57.75 14.72 -14.98
N PHE A 756 -58.01 15.14 -13.74
CA PHE A 756 -56.92 15.51 -12.82
C PHE A 756 -56.31 14.30 -12.11
N ASP A 757 -57.04 13.18 -12.06
CA ASP A 757 -56.63 11.92 -11.45
C ASP A 757 -56.55 10.83 -12.51
N LEU A 758 -55.38 10.20 -12.67
CA LEU A 758 -55.20 9.08 -13.60
C LEU A 758 -56.02 7.87 -13.13
N PRO A 759 -56.83 7.23 -14.00
CA PRO A 759 -57.62 6.06 -13.60
C PRO A 759 -56.75 4.90 -13.11
N GLU A 760 -57.21 4.17 -12.08
CA GLU A 760 -56.43 3.08 -11.48
C GLU A 760 -56.00 2.01 -12.48
N SER A 761 -56.83 1.73 -13.49
CA SER A 761 -56.57 0.73 -14.54
C SER A 761 -55.45 1.13 -15.50
N GLU A 762 -55.02 2.40 -15.49
CA GLU A 762 -54.03 2.94 -16.42
C GLU A 762 -52.63 3.00 -15.79
N HIS A 763 -52.51 2.68 -14.50
CA HIS A 763 -51.22 2.50 -13.84
C HIS A 763 -50.59 1.17 -14.24
N LEU A 764 -49.30 1.22 -14.60
CA LEU A 764 -48.55 0.02 -14.89
C LEU A 764 -48.16 -0.71 -13.60
N SER A 765 -48.36 -2.03 -13.59
CA SER A 765 -47.90 -2.91 -12.52
C SER A 765 -46.37 -2.97 -12.49
N PHE A 766 -45.79 -3.58 -11.46
CA PHE A 766 -44.34 -3.81 -11.40
C PHE A 766 -43.81 -4.53 -12.65
N THR A 767 -44.54 -5.52 -13.16
CA THR A 767 -44.10 -6.32 -14.32
C THR A 767 -44.21 -5.55 -15.62
N ASP A 768 -45.13 -4.59 -15.69
CA ASP A 768 -45.41 -3.82 -16.91
C ASP A 768 -44.68 -2.46 -16.94
N THR A 769 -44.08 -2.03 -15.83
CA THR A 769 -43.33 -0.78 -15.75
C THR A 769 -42.07 -0.88 -16.60
N LEU A 770 -41.89 0.07 -17.53
CA LEU A 770 -40.75 0.08 -18.45
C LEU A 770 -39.71 1.11 -18.00
N TYR A 771 -38.43 0.75 -18.15
CA TYR A 771 -37.31 1.58 -17.76
C TYR A 771 -36.40 1.85 -18.95
N THR A 772 -36.04 3.11 -19.14
CA THR A 772 -35.05 3.53 -20.13
C THR A 772 -33.91 4.25 -19.42
N LYS A 773 -32.69 3.74 -19.55
CA LYS A 773 -31.50 4.37 -18.98
C LYS A 773 -30.93 5.40 -19.96
N LEU A 774 -30.74 6.62 -19.49
CA LEU A 774 -30.16 7.73 -20.23
C LEU A 774 -28.81 8.14 -19.60
N PRO A 775 -27.67 7.99 -20.28
CA PRO A 775 -26.35 8.31 -19.71
C PRO A 775 -26.08 9.81 -19.62
N TRP A 776 -25.27 10.22 -18.64
CA TRP A 776 -24.87 11.63 -18.45
C TRP A 776 -23.77 12.10 -19.40
N ILE A 777 -22.94 11.18 -19.92
CA ILE A 777 -21.82 11.45 -20.83
C ILE A 777 -22.05 10.69 -22.14
N THR A 778 -21.76 11.33 -23.28
CA THR A 778 -21.64 10.65 -24.58
C THR A 778 -20.42 11.17 -25.34
N GLU A 779 -19.41 10.30 -25.48
CA GLU A 779 -18.33 10.45 -26.47
C GLU A 779 -18.84 10.29 -27.92
N GLN A 780 -20.12 10.00 -28.10
CA GLN A 780 -20.72 9.72 -29.40
C GLN A 780 -21.82 10.73 -29.72
N LYS A 781 -21.58 11.49 -30.80
CA LYS A 781 -22.41 12.61 -31.31
C LYS A 781 -23.87 12.25 -31.66
N TYR A 782 -24.26 10.97 -31.57
CA TYR A 782 -25.50 10.43 -32.15
C TYR A 782 -26.42 9.69 -31.16
N TYR A 783 -26.09 9.66 -29.86
CA TYR A 783 -26.93 8.99 -28.85
C TYR A 783 -27.62 9.98 -27.90
N PRO A 784 -28.88 9.75 -27.51
CA PRO A 784 -29.55 10.52 -26.47
C PRO A 784 -28.77 10.48 -25.15
N SER A 785 -28.56 11.65 -24.56
CA SER A 785 -27.93 11.87 -23.25
C SER A 785 -28.76 12.81 -22.38
N VAL A 786 -28.46 12.84 -21.08
CA VAL A 786 -29.09 13.80 -20.15
C VAL A 786 -28.94 15.23 -20.65
N THR A 787 -27.78 15.61 -21.17
CA THR A 787 -27.54 16.93 -21.76
C THR A 787 -28.47 17.23 -22.93
N THR A 788 -28.61 16.29 -23.88
CA THR A 788 -29.51 16.49 -25.03
C THR A 788 -30.98 16.55 -24.62
N LEU A 789 -31.39 15.78 -23.60
CA LEU A 789 -32.75 15.83 -23.06
C LEU A 789 -33.04 17.18 -22.40
N VAL A 790 -32.13 17.68 -21.57
CA VAL A 790 -32.27 19.00 -20.94
C VAL A 790 -32.36 20.10 -22.00
N GLN A 791 -31.47 20.09 -23.00
CA GLN A 791 -31.52 21.06 -24.11
C GLN A 791 -32.84 21.01 -24.89
N TYR A 792 -33.37 19.81 -25.14
CA TYR A 792 -34.65 19.63 -25.82
C TYR A 792 -35.82 20.19 -25.01
N LEU A 793 -35.86 19.88 -23.71
CA LEU A 793 -36.91 20.35 -22.80
C LEU A 793 -36.82 21.87 -22.61
N GLU A 794 -35.62 22.45 -22.56
CA GLU A 794 -35.42 23.90 -22.51
C GLU A 794 -35.98 24.59 -23.75
N LYS A 795 -35.75 24.05 -24.95
CA LYS A 795 -36.32 24.58 -26.20
C LYS A 795 -37.85 24.49 -26.20
N MET A 796 -38.42 23.37 -25.77
CA MET A 796 -39.88 23.22 -25.67
C MET A 796 -40.53 24.14 -24.63
N SER A 797 -39.74 24.65 -23.68
CA SER A 797 -40.22 25.58 -22.65
C SER A 797 -40.15 27.04 -23.10
N ASP A 798 -39.47 27.34 -24.23
CA ASP A 798 -39.38 28.68 -24.80
C ASP A 798 -40.63 28.96 -25.65
N PRO A 799 -41.48 29.93 -25.27
CA PRO A 799 -42.71 30.23 -26.00
C PRO A 799 -42.49 30.77 -27.43
N TYR A 800 -41.24 31.00 -27.85
CA TYR A 800 -40.87 31.53 -29.17
C TYR A 800 -40.15 30.53 -30.09
N SER A 801 -39.97 29.25 -29.70
CA SER A 801 -39.28 28.22 -30.50
C SER A 801 -40.21 27.22 -31.15
#